data_AF-A0A9E3CT31-F1
#
_entry.id   AF-A0A9E3CT31-F1
#
_cell.length_a   1.000
_cell.length_b   1.000
_cell.length_c   1.000
_cell.angle_alpha   90.00
_cell.angle_beta   90.00
_cell.angle_gamma   90.00
#
_symmetry.space_group_name_H-M   'P 1'
#
loop_
_entity.id
_entity.type
_entity.pdbx_description
1 polymer ?
#
loop_
_entity_poly.entity_id
_entity_poly.type
_entity_poly.pdbx_seq_one_letter_code
_entity_poly.pdbx_strand_id
1 'polypeptide(L)'
;MKNTINLDKVVRKLGVEAATPVAGEQVVVTVDRGTGEAVRKTLGVRFGGNYTDYLVTNDRNPAASGSGKLSPYYVRDAQKERTLALDIGVAACSCPEGSEAKAAESLHWGGSPAQTFAALMERWVLEFIPPGDEGRFIDTYDAARAPLESHLARRALAQTGLVLLPRVSLSGEAAVPREIVVGPVEVGVRLQDYKEQQSLTVEAGLRLDEQDYVRAYVFQERQESPEELFKRHLREYFEQRVTFEQFSRELQYPHLKQPMLQALGAALLQVGRRVSFINFSPGGGKTTKPPREFVAVTYPYNHNIPGRAQPVVIHNTVQLYCDNSVAFLASGVDDLEAWVKGTLNVILKRHLIGKTYADLLLRFAPLENVKSELVESIKRELSARAAGVGYKVDHLVSVPHLKELDLVNPFDLSFDDTFETKLDKFEVQLKFDLRLRIPNLQTVKTYLNRDEDVKEEIKAAVLSETRRLLRTIHPERFYLHFNHPDDEAKDPSERQAVKWLIDEEIRKGLTLKFGAEPLGLTTRVGRTDLTDRYNELCFVIRELHVSIEPHDPQGTESLTLTGNFEVRGVYPDSNGWQRFSSMRLDLDGLQTQLQNHLKSELKTYYQSGFMFQNQIARRQVFKVVESYATQYMRREFGLMVHLTNLDRNTTEAERSHRGLLGDIEKRKLNDAREQGEDLMNKIKALKKRRSLLLLSPDDKEEVEELNNSIRILEEELDSITSPRFGRHHLAAALESQLPDDLPREGEANHVSVQYELDAEAKPQLTE
;
A
#
# COMPACT_ATOMS: atom_id res chain seq x y z
N MET A 1 25.42 86.71 18.94
CA MET A 1 25.60 85.57 19.87
C MET A 1 25.17 86.02 21.26
N LYS A 2 24.13 85.42 21.84
CA LYS A 2 23.63 85.78 23.17
C LYS A 2 24.22 84.80 24.18
N ASN A 3 25.35 85.15 24.79
CA ASN A 3 25.81 84.47 26.00
C ASN A 3 24.80 84.72 27.13
N THR A 4 24.48 83.68 27.90
CA THR A 4 23.53 83.75 29.03
C THR A 4 24.19 83.54 30.39
N ILE A 5 25.52 83.43 30.44
CA ILE A 5 26.25 83.37 31.72
C ILE A 5 25.95 84.63 32.52
N ASN A 6 25.39 84.44 33.70
CA ASN A 6 25.18 85.50 34.67
C ASN A 6 26.18 85.32 35.83
N LEU A 7 27.12 86.25 35.96
CA LEU A 7 28.07 86.32 37.07
C LEU A 7 27.73 87.40 38.09
N ASP A 8 26.64 88.16 37.94
CA ASP A 8 26.37 89.34 38.76
C ASP A 8 26.22 89.03 40.26
N LYS A 9 25.84 87.78 40.59
CA LYS A 9 25.78 87.29 41.98
C LYS A 9 27.16 87.02 42.59
N VAL A 10 28.16 86.74 41.75
CA VAL A 10 29.52 86.38 42.15
C VAL A 10 30.46 87.57 42.01
N VAL A 11 30.46 88.27 40.87
CA VAL A 11 31.27 89.46 40.60
C VAL A 11 30.42 90.44 39.80
N ARG A 12 30.20 91.64 40.35
CA ARG A 12 29.55 92.74 39.61
C ARG A 12 30.32 94.04 39.76
N LYS A 13 30.31 94.84 38.70
CA LYS A 13 30.87 96.19 38.68
C LYS A 13 29.95 97.13 39.46
N LEU A 14 30.50 97.86 40.43
CA LEU A 14 29.74 98.85 41.18
C LEU A 14 29.68 100.19 40.42
N GLY A 15 28.51 100.84 40.50
CA GLY A 15 28.33 102.22 40.06
C GLY A 15 28.85 103.22 41.10
N VAL A 16 28.60 104.51 40.88
CA VAL A 16 29.02 105.60 41.78
C VAL A 16 28.39 105.50 43.18
N GLU A 17 27.31 104.71 43.34
CA GLU A 17 26.69 104.40 44.63
C GLU A 17 27.38 103.22 45.33
N ALA A 18 27.93 103.47 46.52
CA ALA A 18 28.65 102.48 47.30
C ALA A 18 27.69 101.43 47.90
N ALA A 19 27.76 100.19 47.41
CA ALA A 19 27.13 99.05 48.08
C ALA A 19 27.87 98.77 49.41
N THR A 20 27.13 98.60 50.50
CA THR A 20 27.69 98.18 51.80
C THR A 20 27.93 96.67 51.75
N PRO A 21 29.18 96.18 51.77
CA PRO A 21 29.44 94.75 51.70
C PRO A 21 28.96 94.04 52.97
N VAL A 22 28.34 92.87 52.81
CA VAL A 22 28.03 91.97 53.94
C VAL A 22 29.34 91.43 54.50
N ALA A 23 29.61 91.69 55.79
CA ALA A 23 30.88 91.33 56.43
C ALA A 23 31.14 89.81 56.32
N GLY A 24 32.30 89.45 55.76
CA GLY A 24 32.75 88.07 55.60
C GLY A 24 32.27 87.37 54.33
N GLU A 25 31.13 87.77 53.74
CA GLU A 25 30.58 87.15 52.51
C GLU A 25 30.89 87.95 51.25
N GLN A 26 31.05 89.27 51.37
CA GLN A 26 31.28 90.17 50.25
C GLN A 26 32.50 91.04 50.47
N VAL A 27 33.28 91.21 49.41
CA VAL A 27 34.49 92.05 49.40
C VAL A 27 34.38 93.06 48.27
N VAL A 28 34.57 94.34 48.59
CA VAL A 28 34.72 95.38 47.57
C VAL A 28 36.19 95.43 47.17
N VAL A 29 36.48 95.09 45.91
CA VAL A 29 37.82 95.12 45.35
C VAL A 29 37.93 96.29 44.39
N THR A 30 38.92 97.16 44.61
CA THR A 30 39.22 98.28 43.71
C THR A 30 40.36 97.89 42.79
N VAL A 31 40.12 97.90 41.48
CA VAL A 31 41.12 97.56 40.46
C VAL A 31 41.52 98.81 39.70
N ASP A 32 42.82 99.02 39.50
CA ASP A 32 43.35 100.05 38.60
C ASP A 32 43.15 99.60 37.14
N ARG A 33 42.45 100.40 36.32
CA ARG A 33 42.21 100.03 34.91
C ARG A 33 43.47 100.07 34.05
N GLY A 34 44.52 100.76 34.47
CA GLY A 34 45.77 100.86 33.73
C GLY A 34 46.67 99.64 33.94
N THR A 35 46.80 99.16 35.18
CA THR A 35 47.67 98.02 35.52
C THR A 35 46.90 96.70 35.64
N GLY A 36 45.60 96.76 35.94
CA GLY A 36 44.76 95.59 36.18
C GLY A 36 44.92 94.95 37.55
N GLU A 37 45.71 95.56 38.45
CA GLU A 37 45.98 95.04 39.79
C GLU A 37 45.02 95.60 40.85
N ALA A 38 44.71 94.82 41.88
CA ALA A 38 43.90 95.26 43.01
C ALA A 38 44.70 96.20 43.93
N VAL A 39 44.16 97.39 44.19
CA VAL A 39 44.81 98.43 44.99
C VAL A 39 44.08 98.60 46.32
N ARG A 40 44.85 98.69 47.42
CA ARG A 40 44.28 99.07 48.73
C ARG A 40 43.86 100.54 48.71
N LYS A 41 42.59 100.83 49.02
CA LYS A 41 42.07 102.20 49.14
C LYS A 41 42.83 103.00 50.21
N THR A 42 43.83 103.76 49.80
CA THR A 42 44.48 104.82 50.61
C THR A 42 43.95 106.19 50.20
N LEU A 43 44.08 107.20 51.07
CA LEU A 43 43.56 108.57 50.84
C LEU A 43 44.03 109.19 49.51
N GLY A 44 45.20 108.82 48.98
CA GLY A 44 45.73 109.29 47.68
C GLY A 44 45.06 108.68 46.45
N VAL A 45 44.47 107.47 46.56
CA VAL A 45 43.79 106.75 45.47
C VAL A 45 42.43 107.38 45.13
N ARG A 46 41.85 108.18 46.04
CA ARG A 46 40.52 108.80 45.88
C ARG A 46 40.48 110.00 44.93
N PHE A 47 41.62 110.61 44.57
CA PHE A 47 41.63 111.92 43.90
C PHE A 47 42.37 111.98 42.55
N GLY A 48 42.81 110.86 41.95
CA GLY A 48 43.60 110.97 40.71
C GLY A 48 43.83 109.74 39.82
N GLY A 49 43.12 108.61 39.98
CA GLY A 49 43.36 107.43 39.14
C GLY A 49 42.10 106.82 38.52
N ASN A 50 42.30 106.03 37.45
CA ASN A 50 41.24 105.38 36.67
C ASN A 50 40.86 104.04 37.30
N TYR A 51 40.19 104.09 38.46
CA TYR A 51 39.85 102.90 39.24
C TYR A 51 38.43 102.39 38.94
N THR A 52 38.17 101.12 39.24
CA THR A 52 36.82 100.55 39.23
C THR A 52 36.62 99.62 40.40
N ASP A 53 35.49 99.80 41.09
CA ASP A 53 35.12 98.95 42.20
C ASP A 53 34.27 97.77 41.71
N TYR A 54 34.62 96.59 42.17
CA TYR A 54 33.89 95.35 41.96
C TYR A 54 33.40 94.83 43.32
N LEU A 55 32.14 94.41 43.38
CA LEU A 55 31.62 93.63 44.50
C LEU A 55 31.77 92.16 44.16
N VAL A 56 32.59 91.46 44.95
CA VAL A 56 32.81 90.03 44.81
C VAL A 56 32.18 89.32 46.01
N THR A 57 31.30 88.37 45.75
CA THR A 57 30.69 87.53 46.78
C THR A 57 31.39 86.18 46.80
N ASN A 58 31.86 85.75 47.96
CA ASN A 58 32.56 84.48 48.12
C ASN A 58 31.60 83.33 48.50
N ASP A 59 32.16 82.12 48.57
CA ASP A 59 31.45 80.85 48.79
C ASP A 59 30.90 80.66 50.21
N ARG A 60 31.17 81.58 51.14
CA ARG A 60 30.43 81.64 52.41
C ARG A 60 28.95 81.96 52.21
N ASN A 61 28.60 82.59 51.09
CA ASN A 61 27.22 82.74 50.65
C ASN A 61 26.87 81.66 49.60
N PRO A 62 26.21 80.55 49.99
CA PRO A 62 25.89 79.46 49.06
C PRO A 62 24.88 79.86 47.97
N ALA A 63 24.15 80.97 48.15
CA ALA A 63 23.23 81.50 47.14
C ALA A 63 23.94 82.35 46.07
N ALA A 64 25.20 82.74 46.30
CA ALA A 64 26.04 83.49 45.39
C ALA A 64 26.75 82.56 44.39
N SER A 65 25.97 82.00 43.48
CA SER A 65 26.50 81.23 42.36
C SER A 65 26.05 81.79 41.01
N GLY A 66 26.99 81.84 40.07
CA GLY A 66 26.74 82.17 38.67
C GLY A 66 26.41 80.93 37.85
N SER A 67 25.53 81.08 36.87
CA SER A 67 25.16 79.98 35.96
C SER A 67 24.79 80.53 34.59
N GLY A 68 24.82 79.69 33.58
CA GLY A 68 24.32 80.01 32.24
C GLY A 68 24.99 79.18 31.16
N LYS A 69 24.85 79.59 29.90
CA LYS A 69 25.42 78.89 28.74
C LYS A 69 26.13 79.86 27.82
N LEU A 70 27.29 79.42 27.31
CA LEU A 70 27.98 80.07 26.19
C LEU A 70 27.15 79.90 24.91
N SER A 71 27.48 80.73 23.91
CA SER A 71 27.00 80.46 22.56
C SER A 71 27.62 79.16 22.03
N PRO A 72 26.93 78.42 21.15
CA PRO A 72 27.46 77.19 20.59
C PRO A 72 28.86 77.38 20.01
N TYR A 73 29.80 76.56 20.46
CA TYR A 73 31.17 76.57 19.97
C TYR A 73 31.31 75.55 18.84
N TYR A 74 31.83 75.97 17.69
CA TYR A 74 31.92 75.12 16.50
C TYR A 74 33.34 74.60 16.30
N VAL A 75 33.52 73.29 16.46
CA VAL A 75 34.74 72.57 16.11
C VAL A 75 34.67 72.21 14.63
N ARG A 76 35.54 72.82 13.81
CA ARG A 76 35.54 72.64 12.35
C ARG A 76 36.76 71.85 11.91
N ASP A 77 36.53 70.64 11.40
CA ASP A 77 37.56 69.83 10.77
C ASP A 77 37.52 70.08 9.25
N ALA A 78 38.46 70.91 8.79
CA ALA A 78 38.59 71.29 7.39
C ALA A 78 39.05 70.14 6.49
N GLN A 79 39.73 69.11 7.02
CA GLN A 79 40.22 67.98 6.21
C GLN A 79 39.08 67.07 5.77
N LYS A 80 38.09 66.86 6.66
CA LYS A 80 36.92 66.00 6.40
C LYS A 80 35.62 66.80 6.17
N GLU A 81 35.73 68.12 5.95
CA GLU A 81 34.60 69.05 5.72
C GLU A 81 33.46 68.88 6.74
N ARG A 82 33.80 68.78 8.03
CA ARG A 82 32.82 68.41 9.06
C ARG A 82 32.84 69.36 10.26
N THR A 83 31.66 69.67 10.79
CA THR A 83 31.52 70.62 11.91
C THR A 83 30.74 70.00 13.06
N LEU A 84 31.31 70.04 14.28
CA LEU A 84 30.63 69.65 15.51
C LEU A 84 30.32 70.90 16.34
N ALA A 85 29.07 71.07 16.74
CA ALA A 85 28.64 72.17 17.59
C ALA A 85 28.56 71.70 19.06
N LEU A 86 29.19 72.46 19.96
CA LEU A 86 29.25 72.18 21.40
C LEU A 86 28.48 73.25 22.18
N ASP A 87 27.61 72.81 23.07
CA ASP A 87 26.98 73.65 24.08
C ASP A 87 27.79 73.55 25.38
N ILE A 88 28.39 74.66 25.78
CA ILE A 88 29.17 74.75 27.02
C ILE A 88 28.34 75.51 28.05
N GLY A 89 27.79 74.73 29.00
CA GLY A 89 27.05 75.23 30.14
C GLY A 89 27.94 75.39 31.37
N VAL A 90 27.58 76.36 32.21
CA VAL A 90 28.11 76.55 33.54
C VAL A 90 26.99 76.27 34.53
N ALA A 91 27.05 75.13 35.19
CA ALA A 91 26.02 74.73 36.15
C ALA A 91 26.11 75.55 37.44
N ALA A 92 27.34 75.79 37.90
CA ALA A 92 27.64 76.65 39.04
C ALA A 92 29.03 77.27 38.86
N CYS A 93 29.15 78.52 39.29
CA CYS A 93 30.40 79.25 39.39
C CYS A 93 30.41 79.99 40.73
N SER A 94 31.47 79.85 41.52
CA SER A 94 31.62 80.50 42.82
C SER A 94 33.05 81.01 43.02
N CYS A 95 33.23 81.96 43.92
CA CYS A 95 34.54 82.49 44.30
C CYS A 95 34.90 81.96 45.70
N PRO A 96 35.95 81.13 45.87
CA PRO A 96 36.41 80.74 47.19
C PRO A 96 36.88 81.94 48.00
N GLU A 97 36.66 81.90 49.31
CA GLU A 97 37.24 82.89 50.22
C GLU A 97 38.76 83.07 49.98
N GLY A 98 39.21 84.31 49.87
CA GLY A 98 40.60 84.68 49.59
C GLY A 98 40.95 84.80 48.09
N SER A 99 40.04 84.45 47.18
CA SER A 99 40.23 84.59 45.73
C SER A 99 39.54 85.81 45.12
N GLU A 100 38.93 86.66 45.95
CA GLU A 100 38.09 87.78 45.51
C GLU A 100 38.88 88.82 44.72
N ALA A 101 40.08 89.15 45.18
CA ALA A 101 40.97 90.09 44.49
C ALA A 101 41.31 89.58 43.08
N LYS A 102 41.70 88.32 42.98
CA LYS A 102 42.05 87.67 41.72
C LYS A 102 40.88 87.59 40.74
N ALA A 103 39.66 87.34 41.24
CA ALA A 103 38.46 87.33 40.41
C ALA A 103 38.14 88.72 39.82
N ALA A 104 38.29 89.78 40.60
CA ALA A 104 38.13 91.14 40.10
C ALA A 104 39.25 91.54 39.12
N GLU A 105 40.50 91.23 39.43
CA GLU A 105 41.68 91.50 38.58
C GLU A 105 41.62 90.77 37.23
N SER A 106 41.05 89.58 37.16
CA SER A 106 41.00 88.82 35.90
C SER A 106 39.77 89.11 35.05
N LEU A 107 38.70 89.65 35.66
CA LEU A 107 37.44 89.97 34.98
C LEU A 107 37.21 91.48 34.76
N HIS A 108 38.20 92.33 35.05
CA HIS A 108 38.04 93.78 34.90
C HIS A 108 38.10 94.28 33.45
N TRP A 109 38.71 93.50 32.55
CA TRP A 109 38.95 93.92 31.17
C TRP A 109 37.67 93.88 30.34
N GLY A 110 37.28 95.01 29.75
CA GLY A 110 36.18 95.09 28.78
C GLY A 110 34.84 95.55 29.38
N GLY A 111 33.76 94.91 28.93
CA GLY A 111 32.37 95.27 29.25
C GLY A 111 31.92 94.77 30.63
N SER A 112 31.08 93.74 30.65
CA SER A 112 30.65 93.09 31.90
C SER A 112 31.57 91.91 32.27
N PRO A 113 31.75 91.58 33.57
CA PRO A 113 32.52 90.41 34.01
C PRO A 113 32.09 89.11 33.32
N ALA A 114 30.80 88.96 33.04
CA ALA A 114 30.25 87.81 32.30
C ALA A 114 30.75 87.71 30.84
N GLN A 115 30.93 88.84 30.14
CA GLN A 115 31.46 88.86 28.77
C GLN A 115 32.95 88.50 28.77
N THR A 116 33.73 89.06 29.70
CA THR A 116 35.16 88.77 29.83
C THR A 116 35.38 87.31 30.17
N PHE A 117 34.57 86.76 31.10
CA PHE A 117 34.60 85.34 31.43
C PHE A 117 34.24 84.45 30.25
N ALA A 118 33.28 84.85 29.42
CA ALA A 118 32.92 84.12 28.21
C ALA A 118 34.08 84.03 27.20
N ALA A 119 34.75 85.16 26.95
CA ALA A 119 35.90 85.21 26.07
C ALA A 119 37.07 84.36 26.60
N LEU A 120 37.28 84.34 27.93
CA LEU A 120 38.26 83.46 28.56
C LEU A 120 37.90 81.98 28.38
N MET A 121 36.64 81.61 28.56
CA MET A 121 36.17 80.24 28.33
C MET A 121 36.36 79.80 26.87
N GLU A 122 36.00 80.66 25.90
CA GLU A 122 36.24 80.39 24.47
C GLU A 122 37.73 80.18 24.18
N ARG A 123 38.61 81.00 24.79
CA ARG A 123 40.06 80.82 24.69
C ARG A 123 40.53 79.50 25.29
N TRP A 124 40.02 79.10 26.45
CA TRP A 124 40.39 77.82 27.08
C TRP A 124 39.95 76.62 26.26
N VAL A 125 38.83 76.71 25.54
CA VAL A 125 38.42 75.68 24.58
C VAL A 125 39.41 75.59 23.42
N LEU A 126 39.84 76.73 22.87
CA LEU A 126 40.87 76.77 21.81
C LEU A 126 42.25 76.26 22.29
N GLU A 127 42.60 76.49 23.55
CA GLU A 127 43.82 75.93 24.14
C GLU A 127 43.76 74.40 24.27
N PHE A 128 42.56 73.85 24.55
CA PHE A 128 42.35 72.41 24.66
C PHE A 128 42.26 71.72 23.29
N ILE A 129 41.65 72.41 22.31
CA ILE A 129 41.50 71.95 20.93
C ILE A 129 42.39 72.83 20.04
N PRO A 130 43.70 72.55 19.97
CA PRO A 130 44.60 73.36 19.16
C PRO A 130 44.26 73.24 17.67
N PRO A 131 44.54 74.28 16.86
CA PRO A 131 44.33 74.23 15.42
C PRO A 131 45.06 73.03 14.78
N GLY A 132 44.34 72.23 14.01
CA GLY A 132 44.82 70.98 13.40
C GLY A 132 44.38 69.70 14.11
N ASP A 133 43.94 69.77 15.38
CA ASP A 133 43.46 68.63 16.17
C ASP A 133 41.92 68.54 16.21
N GLU A 134 41.19 69.39 15.50
CA GLU A 134 39.72 69.43 15.50
C GLU A 134 39.11 68.08 15.11
N GLY A 135 39.68 67.44 14.08
CA GLY A 135 39.22 66.12 13.63
C GLY A 135 39.41 65.03 14.69
N ARG A 136 40.55 65.05 15.38
CA ARG A 136 40.85 64.12 16.49
C ARG A 136 39.90 64.33 17.66
N PHE A 137 39.60 65.59 18.00
CA PHE A 137 38.63 65.90 19.04
C PHE A 137 37.23 65.37 18.69
N ILE A 138 36.77 65.57 17.46
CA ILE A 138 35.47 65.04 17.00
C ILE A 138 35.43 63.51 17.12
N ASP A 139 36.49 62.83 16.66
CA ASP A 139 36.58 61.36 16.68
C ASP A 139 36.70 60.78 18.10
N THR A 140 37.10 61.57 19.10
CA THR A 140 37.30 61.12 20.50
C THR A 140 36.46 61.90 21.51
N TYR A 141 35.37 62.52 21.06
CA TYR A 141 34.55 63.44 21.86
C TYR A 141 34.16 62.88 23.23
N ASP A 142 33.68 61.63 23.31
CA ASP A 142 33.29 61.02 24.59
C ASP A 142 34.44 60.94 25.59
N ALA A 143 35.62 60.55 25.12
CA ALA A 143 36.82 60.49 25.94
C ALA A 143 37.37 61.89 26.25
N ALA A 144 37.18 62.86 25.35
CA ALA A 144 37.69 64.22 25.46
C ALA A 144 36.79 65.16 26.29
N ARG A 145 35.51 64.81 26.47
CA ARG A 145 34.49 65.63 27.16
C ARG A 145 34.87 65.93 28.62
N ALA A 146 35.09 64.90 29.44
CA ALA A 146 35.43 65.08 30.85
C ALA A 146 36.81 65.75 31.06
N PRO A 147 37.84 65.45 30.25
CA PRO A 147 39.07 66.22 30.23
C PRO A 147 38.90 67.70 29.86
N LEU A 148 38.04 68.03 28.90
CA LEU A 148 37.72 69.42 28.55
C LEU A 148 37.01 70.12 29.72
N GLU A 149 36.02 69.50 30.34
CA GLU A 149 35.36 70.03 31.55
C GLU A 149 36.38 70.28 32.67
N SER A 150 37.28 69.31 32.90
CA SER A 150 38.35 69.43 33.90
C SER A 150 39.36 70.53 33.55
N HIS A 151 39.66 70.71 32.27
CA HIS A 151 40.55 71.77 31.77
C HIS A 151 39.93 73.14 32.02
N LEU A 152 38.65 73.32 31.68
CA LEU A 152 37.90 74.56 31.91
C LEU A 152 37.84 74.90 33.41
N ALA A 153 37.54 73.93 34.26
CA ALA A 153 37.51 74.13 35.71
C ALA A 153 38.88 74.53 36.28
N ARG A 154 39.95 73.85 35.84
CA ARG A 154 41.32 74.15 36.27
C ARG A 154 41.77 75.53 35.82
N ARG A 155 41.46 75.91 34.57
CA ARG A 155 41.79 77.23 34.01
C ARG A 155 41.02 78.34 34.70
N ALA A 156 39.73 78.14 35.00
CA ALA A 156 38.93 79.09 35.76
C ALA A 156 39.57 79.39 37.12
N LEU A 157 39.93 78.35 37.90
CA LEU A 157 40.55 78.54 39.21
C LEU A 157 41.95 79.19 39.09
N ALA A 158 42.77 78.72 38.15
CA ALA A 158 44.13 79.19 37.99
C ALA A 158 44.23 80.64 37.47
N GLN A 159 43.37 81.03 36.53
CA GLN A 159 43.43 82.36 35.90
C GLN A 159 42.49 83.37 36.53
N THR A 160 41.33 82.93 37.04
CA THR A 160 40.33 83.84 37.62
C THR A 160 40.12 83.68 39.12
N GLY A 161 40.59 82.59 39.72
CA GLY A 161 40.27 82.29 41.12
C GLY A 161 38.84 81.79 41.32
N LEU A 162 38.07 81.58 40.26
CA LEU A 162 36.70 81.05 40.34
C LEU A 162 36.69 79.53 40.26
N VAL A 163 35.87 78.89 41.09
CA VAL A 163 35.54 77.46 40.99
C VAL A 163 34.38 77.31 40.02
N LEU A 164 34.55 76.42 39.05
CA LEU A 164 33.60 76.20 37.97
C LEU A 164 33.16 74.75 37.91
N LEU A 165 31.86 74.53 37.71
CA LEU A 165 31.29 73.24 37.31
C LEU A 165 30.80 73.33 35.85
N PRO A 166 31.71 73.18 34.86
CA PRO A 166 31.34 73.21 33.46
C PRO A 166 30.62 71.91 33.07
N ARG A 167 29.71 72.01 32.10
CA ARG A 167 29.07 70.89 31.43
C ARG A 167 29.15 71.11 29.94
N VAL A 168 29.80 70.20 29.24
CA VAL A 168 29.89 70.20 27.78
C VAL A 168 28.86 69.21 27.25
N SER A 169 28.05 69.59 26.28
CA SER A 169 27.10 68.73 25.57
C SER A 169 27.12 69.04 24.07
N LEU A 170 26.54 68.17 23.25
CA LEU A 170 26.39 68.45 21.82
C LEU A 170 25.23 69.43 21.59
N SER A 171 25.43 70.44 20.76
CA SER A 171 24.35 71.35 20.40
C SER A 171 23.27 70.60 19.64
N GLY A 172 22.01 70.73 20.07
CA GLY A 172 20.90 70.01 19.44
C GLY A 172 20.81 68.52 19.81
N GLU A 173 21.41 68.10 20.93
CA GLU A 173 21.26 66.72 21.47
C GLU A 173 19.79 66.27 21.56
N ALA A 174 18.88 67.20 21.87
CA ALA A 174 17.44 66.94 21.91
C ALA A 174 16.74 66.95 20.53
N ALA A 175 17.38 67.53 19.51
CA ALA A 175 16.81 67.70 18.17
C ALA A 175 17.14 66.51 17.25
N VAL A 176 18.22 65.77 17.51
CA VAL A 176 18.56 64.56 16.74
C VAL A 176 17.72 63.39 17.26
N PRO A 177 16.80 62.83 16.44
CA PRO A 177 15.96 61.73 16.89
C PRO A 177 16.82 60.50 17.18
N ARG A 178 16.53 59.81 18.29
CA ARG A 178 17.22 58.56 18.65
C ARG A 178 17.02 57.45 17.62
N GLU A 179 15.91 57.50 16.90
CA GLU A 179 15.54 56.54 15.86
C GLU A 179 14.78 57.25 14.74
N ILE A 180 15.17 56.99 13.50
CA ILE A 180 14.48 57.46 12.29
C ILE A 180 13.79 56.25 11.67
N VAL A 181 12.49 56.32 11.44
CA VAL A 181 11.73 55.25 10.78
C VAL A 181 11.62 55.59 9.30
N VAL A 182 12.22 54.76 8.46
CA VAL A 182 12.10 54.81 7.01
C VAL A 182 10.95 53.92 6.58
N GLY A 183 9.90 54.51 6.04
CA GLY A 183 8.79 53.77 5.42
C GLY A 183 7.56 53.57 6.32
N PRO A 184 6.59 52.73 5.89
CA PRO A 184 6.65 51.87 4.70
C PRO A 184 6.71 52.68 3.39
N VAL A 185 7.74 52.43 2.57
CA VAL A 185 7.96 53.13 1.31
C VAL A 185 8.29 52.14 0.20
N GLU A 186 7.73 52.36 -1.00
CA GLU A 186 8.09 51.59 -2.18
C GLU A 186 9.42 52.10 -2.77
N VAL A 187 10.39 51.19 -2.84
CA VAL A 187 11.70 51.40 -3.43
C VAL A 187 11.80 50.51 -4.66
N GLY A 188 11.97 51.11 -5.83
CA GLY A 188 12.23 50.34 -7.03
C GLY A 188 13.69 49.88 -7.09
N VAL A 189 13.93 48.57 -7.11
CA VAL A 189 15.26 47.94 -7.13
C VAL A 189 15.50 47.19 -8.44
N ARG A 190 16.74 47.18 -8.92
CA ARG A 190 17.19 46.28 -9.99
C ARG A 190 17.93 45.10 -9.38
N LEU A 191 17.95 43.98 -10.07
CA LEU A 191 18.52 42.73 -9.57
C LEU A 191 19.72 42.34 -10.43
N GLN A 192 20.60 41.50 -9.89
CA GLN A 192 21.86 41.11 -10.52
C GLN A 192 21.67 40.48 -11.90
N ASP A 193 20.64 39.65 -12.06
CA ASP A 193 20.34 38.86 -13.26
C ASP A 193 19.05 39.28 -13.97
N TYR A 194 18.36 40.32 -13.48
CA TYR A 194 17.08 40.78 -14.03
C TYR A 194 17.03 42.30 -14.21
N LYS A 195 16.86 42.73 -15.47
CA LYS A 195 16.98 44.13 -15.88
C LYS A 195 15.78 45.00 -15.51
N GLU A 196 14.60 44.40 -15.31
CA GLU A 196 13.38 45.17 -15.00
C GLU A 196 13.33 45.55 -13.53
N GLN A 197 12.87 46.77 -13.26
CA GLN A 197 12.77 47.31 -11.91
C GLN A 197 11.65 46.61 -11.13
N GLN A 198 12.00 46.04 -9.98
CA GLN A 198 11.07 45.40 -9.05
C GLN A 198 10.65 46.38 -7.96
N SER A 199 9.37 46.37 -7.59
CA SER A 199 8.88 47.18 -6.46
C SER A 199 9.09 46.43 -5.14
N LEU A 200 9.86 47.03 -4.24
CA LEU A 200 10.14 46.52 -2.90
C LEU A 200 9.58 47.51 -1.87
N THR A 201 8.62 47.09 -1.06
CA THR A 201 8.19 47.88 0.10
C THR A 201 9.17 47.63 1.24
N VAL A 202 9.71 48.71 1.80
CA VAL A 202 10.69 48.65 2.88
C VAL A 202 10.20 49.46 4.07
N GLU A 203 10.33 48.87 5.24
CA GLU A 203 10.17 49.54 6.53
C GLU A 203 11.43 49.27 7.36
N ALA A 204 12.13 50.30 7.80
CA ALA A 204 13.38 50.16 8.54
C ALA A 204 13.52 51.19 9.66
N GLY A 205 14.12 50.78 10.77
CA GLY A 205 14.51 51.68 11.84
C GLY A 205 16.00 51.98 11.79
N LEU A 206 16.35 53.27 11.83
CA LEU A 206 17.73 53.76 11.86
C LEU A 206 18.01 54.40 13.22
N ARG A 207 18.54 53.59 14.15
CA ARG A 207 18.87 54.02 15.50
C ARG A 207 20.27 54.65 15.55
N LEU A 208 20.50 55.58 16.48
CA LEU A 208 21.85 56.05 16.79
C LEU A 208 22.75 54.89 17.19
N ASP A 209 23.97 54.88 16.65
CA ASP A 209 25.00 53.95 17.09
C ASP A 209 25.60 54.43 18.41
N GLU A 210 25.68 53.58 19.43
CA GLU A 210 26.15 54.00 20.76
C GLU A 210 27.65 54.33 20.80
N GLN A 211 28.44 53.79 19.86
CA GLN A 211 29.89 53.99 19.80
C GLN A 211 30.26 55.16 18.89
N ASP A 212 29.48 55.40 17.83
CA ASP A 212 29.76 56.41 16.81
C ASP A 212 28.67 57.52 16.73
N TYR A 213 27.82 57.68 17.77
CA TYR A 213 26.69 58.62 17.75
C TYR A 213 27.10 60.05 17.43
N VAL A 214 28.32 60.46 17.79
CA VAL A 214 28.86 61.81 17.54
C VAL A 214 28.76 62.17 16.07
N ARG A 215 28.93 61.20 15.16
CA ARG A 215 28.81 61.42 13.71
C ARG A 215 27.40 61.82 13.26
N ALA A 216 26.36 61.48 14.02
CA ALA A 216 24.99 61.91 13.75
C ALA A 216 24.75 63.39 14.11
N TYR A 217 25.62 63.99 14.92
CA TYR A 217 25.60 65.41 15.33
C TYR A 217 26.60 66.26 14.55
N VAL A 218 27.46 65.62 13.77
CA VAL A 218 28.38 66.29 12.88
C VAL A 218 27.60 66.81 11.68
N PHE A 219 27.51 68.14 11.58
CA PHE A 219 26.93 68.81 10.43
C PHE A 219 27.94 68.73 9.27
N GLN A 220 27.54 68.07 8.19
CA GLN A 220 28.24 68.12 6.90
C GLN A 220 27.42 69.00 5.96
N GLU A 221 28.04 70.05 5.40
CA GLU A 221 27.40 71.02 4.49
C GLU A 221 26.81 70.39 3.21
N ARG A 222 26.97 69.07 3.01
CA ARG A 222 26.61 68.33 1.79
C ARG A 222 25.61 67.18 1.96
N GLN A 223 25.04 66.91 3.13
CA GLN A 223 24.45 65.58 3.36
C GLN A 223 23.05 65.32 2.76
N GLU A 224 23.04 64.31 1.89
CA GLU A 224 21.94 63.37 1.66
C GLU A 224 21.39 62.88 3.02
N SER A 225 20.06 62.86 3.21
CA SER A 225 19.47 62.43 4.48
C SER A 225 19.84 60.97 4.78
N PRO A 226 19.90 60.54 6.06
CA PRO A 226 20.15 59.13 6.40
C PRO A 226 19.20 58.15 5.71
N GLU A 227 17.98 58.60 5.41
CA GLU A 227 16.98 57.83 4.66
C GLU A 227 17.36 57.66 3.19
N GLU A 228 17.85 58.71 2.53
CA GLU A 228 18.27 58.65 1.13
C GLU A 228 19.56 57.82 0.97
N LEU A 229 20.51 57.98 1.90
CA LEU A 229 21.72 57.14 1.96
C LEU A 229 21.36 55.66 2.14
N PHE A 230 20.41 55.35 3.02
CA PHE A 230 19.86 54.01 3.20
C PHE A 230 19.23 53.48 1.90
N LYS A 231 18.34 54.24 1.25
CA LYS A 231 17.68 53.83 0.00
C LYS A 231 18.68 53.60 -1.13
N ARG A 232 19.71 54.45 -1.25
CA ARG A 232 20.75 54.33 -2.29
C ARG A 232 21.56 53.04 -2.11
N HIS A 233 22.08 52.80 -0.92
CA HIS A 233 22.85 51.56 -0.65
C HIS A 233 21.99 50.30 -0.72
N LEU A 234 20.69 50.40 -0.40
CA LEU A 234 19.76 49.31 -0.62
C LEU A 234 19.66 48.97 -2.11
N ARG A 235 19.46 49.97 -2.99
CA ARG A 235 19.41 49.75 -4.45
C ARG A 235 20.71 49.13 -4.98
N GLU A 236 21.85 49.66 -4.56
CA GLU A 236 23.18 49.14 -4.95
C GLU A 236 23.37 47.68 -4.52
N TYR A 237 22.89 47.31 -3.33
CA TYR A 237 23.00 45.95 -2.82
C TYR A 237 22.19 44.96 -3.66
N PHE A 238 20.92 45.29 -3.96
CA PHE A 238 20.07 44.42 -4.79
C PHE A 238 20.63 44.27 -6.21
N GLU A 239 21.14 45.34 -6.81
CA GLU A 239 21.69 45.32 -8.17
C GLU A 239 22.97 44.46 -8.28
N GLN A 240 23.78 44.40 -7.22
CA GLN A 240 25.07 43.70 -7.27
C GLN A 240 25.04 42.28 -6.71
N ARG A 241 24.13 41.98 -5.78
CA ARG A 241 24.22 40.78 -4.91
C ARG A 241 22.99 39.90 -4.87
N VAL A 242 21.84 40.37 -5.36
CA VAL A 242 20.57 39.64 -5.23
C VAL A 242 20.06 39.22 -6.61
N THR A 243 19.87 37.92 -6.79
CA THR A 243 19.23 37.37 -8.01
C THR A 243 17.72 37.45 -7.92
N PHE A 244 17.03 37.32 -9.06
CA PHE A 244 15.57 37.30 -9.13
C PHE A 244 14.95 36.13 -8.35
N GLU A 245 15.61 34.98 -8.36
CA GLU A 245 15.16 33.83 -7.58
C GLU A 245 15.22 34.11 -6.08
N GLN A 246 16.35 34.66 -5.61
CA GLN A 246 16.53 35.06 -4.21
C GLN A 246 15.53 36.16 -3.80
N PHE A 247 15.29 37.14 -4.67
CA PHE A 247 14.30 38.19 -4.44
C PHE A 247 12.87 37.61 -4.28
N SER A 248 12.50 36.64 -5.11
CA SER A 248 11.13 36.11 -5.16
C SER A 248 10.84 35.10 -4.04
N ARG A 249 11.84 34.30 -3.65
CA ARG A 249 11.66 33.17 -2.72
C ARG A 249 12.31 33.40 -1.36
N GLU A 250 13.40 34.16 -1.31
CA GLU A 250 14.33 34.16 -0.18
C GLU A 250 14.45 35.51 0.54
N LEU A 251 13.64 36.51 0.17
CA LEU A 251 13.73 37.89 0.69
C LEU A 251 13.66 37.99 2.23
N GLN A 252 12.92 37.08 2.87
CA GLN A 252 12.79 37.04 4.33
C GLN A 252 13.83 36.14 5.02
N TYR A 253 14.62 35.39 4.26
CA TYR A 253 15.51 34.38 4.81
C TYR A 253 16.78 35.00 5.40
N PRO A 254 17.32 34.44 6.50
CA PRO A 254 18.48 35.02 7.19
C PRO A 254 19.75 35.14 6.33
N HIS A 255 19.99 34.21 5.40
CA HIS A 255 21.22 34.20 4.59
C HIS A 255 21.28 35.35 3.58
N LEU A 256 20.14 35.87 3.14
CA LEU A 256 20.07 37.10 2.33
C LEU A 256 20.04 38.36 3.22
N LYS A 257 19.29 38.30 4.32
CA LYS A 257 19.05 39.44 5.21
C LYS A 257 20.30 39.86 5.99
N GLN A 258 21.09 38.92 6.50
CA GLN A 258 22.25 39.21 7.35
C GLN A 258 23.38 39.93 6.60
N PRO A 259 23.84 39.47 5.43
CA PRO A 259 24.90 40.17 4.70
C PRO A 259 24.45 41.55 4.21
N MET A 260 23.16 41.70 3.87
CA MET A 260 22.57 43.00 3.54
C MET A 260 22.57 43.95 4.73
N LEU A 261 22.15 43.50 5.91
CA LEU A 261 22.20 44.28 7.14
C LEU A 261 23.62 44.72 7.49
N GLN A 262 24.61 43.86 7.28
CA GLN A 262 26.03 44.21 7.48
C GLN A 262 26.49 45.28 6.50
N ALA A 263 26.14 45.17 5.21
CA ALA A 263 26.48 46.16 4.19
C ALA A 263 25.82 47.52 4.47
N LEU A 264 24.52 47.51 4.81
CA LEU A 264 23.77 48.72 5.17
C LEU A 264 24.29 49.33 6.48
N GLY A 265 24.62 48.50 7.47
CA GLY A 265 25.23 48.94 8.72
C GLY A 265 26.56 49.65 8.50
N ALA A 266 27.45 49.08 7.68
CA ALA A 266 28.74 49.69 7.34
C ALA A 266 28.59 51.06 6.66
N ALA A 267 27.59 51.21 5.78
CA ALA A 267 27.29 52.49 5.15
C ALA A 267 26.74 53.53 6.15
N LEU A 268 25.85 53.12 7.05
CA LEU A 268 25.20 54.01 8.02
C LEU A 268 26.12 54.43 9.17
N LEU A 269 27.20 53.69 9.45
CA LEU A 269 28.23 54.11 10.42
C LEU A 269 28.88 55.45 10.05
N GLN A 270 28.88 55.83 8.77
CA GLN A 270 29.41 57.13 8.34
C GLN A 270 28.56 58.31 8.85
N VAL A 271 27.28 58.07 9.13
CA VAL A 271 26.33 59.05 9.68
C VAL A 271 25.96 58.77 11.15
N GLY A 272 26.73 57.90 11.83
CA GLY A 272 26.52 57.58 13.25
C GLY A 272 25.24 56.80 13.55
N ARG A 273 24.75 56.03 12.58
CA ARG A 273 23.50 55.27 12.66
C ARG A 273 23.74 53.79 12.43
N ARG A 274 22.86 52.95 12.97
CA ARG A 274 22.77 51.51 12.71
C ARG A 274 21.34 51.10 12.41
N VAL A 275 21.16 50.03 11.65
CA VAL A 275 19.83 49.45 11.38
C VAL A 275 19.34 48.73 12.64
N SER A 276 18.22 49.16 13.22
CA SER A 276 17.58 48.50 14.36
C SER A 276 16.68 47.34 13.90
N PHE A 277 15.89 47.58 12.86
CA PHE A 277 15.07 46.58 12.20
C PHE A 277 14.96 46.89 10.71
N ILE A 278 14.68 45.87 9.92
CA ILE A 278 14.32 46.00 8.50
C ILE A 278 13.28 44.94 8.16
N ASN A 279 12.19 45.38 7.56
CA ASN A 279 11.12 44.54 7.06
C ASN A 279 10.97 44.82 5.57
N PHE A 280 10.88 43.74 4.83
CA PHE A 280 10.60 43.77 3.41
C PHE A 280 9.19 43.27 3.18
N SER A 281 8.52 43.82 2.18
CA SER A 281 7.31 43.24 1.63
C SER A 281 7.35 43.41 0.11
N PRO A 282 6.96 42.39 -0.67
CA PRO A 282 6.80 42.56 -2.11
C PRO A 282 5.78 43.68 -2.35
N GLY A 283 6.16 44.70 -3.14
CA GLY A 283 5.30 45.84 -3.42
C GLY A 283 4.04 45.44 -4.20
N GLY A 284 2.96 46.22 -4.07
CA GLY A 284 1.66 45.92 -4.69
C GLY A 284 1.59 46.12 -6.21
N GLY A 285 2.73 46.35 -6.87
CA GLY A 285 2.84 46.42 -8.33
C GLY A 285 2.49 45.10 -9.01
N LYS A 286 2.53 45.05 -10.35
CA LYS A 286 2.38 43.80 -11.13
C LYS A 286 3.51 42.82 -10.77
N THR A 287 3.42 42.16 -9.62
CA THR A 287 4.24 41.01 -9.29
C THR A 287 3.78 39.91 -10.22
N THR A 288 4.59 39.64 -11.25
CA THR A 288 4.47 38.41 -12.02
C THR A 288 4.42 37.26 -11.02
N LYS A 289 3.36 36.44 -11.10
CA LYS A 289 3.19 35.33 -10.16
C LYS A 289 4.48 34.51 -10.16
N PRO A 290 5.06 34.21 -8.98
CA PRO A 290 6.28 33.43 -8.94
C PRO A 290 6.06 32.10 -9.66
N PRO A 291 6.98 31.67 -10.53
CA PRO A 291 6.85 30.41 -11.24
C PRO A 291 6.71 29.26 -10.24
N ARG A 292 5.76 28.37 -10.53
CA ARG A 292 5.52 27.18 -9.71
C ARG A 292 6.75 26.29 -9.78
N GLU A 293 7.28 25.93 -8.62
CA GLU A 293 8.47 25.09 -8.52
C GLU A 293 8.24 23.70 -9.12
N PHE A 294 7.06 23.13 -8.87
CA PHE A 294 6.66 21.83 -9.39
C PHE A 294 5.29 21.91 -10.06
N VAL A 295 5.20 21.38 -11.29
CA VAL A 295 3.95 21.31 -12.05
C VAL A 295 3.80 19.94 -12.67
N ALA A 296 2.73 19.24 -12.31
CA ALA A 296 2.31 18.01 -12.96
C ALA A 296 1.16 18.31 -13.94
N VAL A 297 1.33 17.91 -15.19
CA VAL A 297 0.33 18.09 -16.25
C VAL A 297 -0.08 16.74 -16.80
N THR A 298 -1.37 16.44 -16.77
CA THR A 298 -1.95 15.26 -17.41
C THR A 298 -2.68 15.66 -18.69
N TYR A 299 -2.39 14.96 -19.78
CA TYR A 299 -2.98 15.19 -21.10
C TYR A 299 -3.40 13.88 -21.78
N PRO A 300 -4.70 13.62 -21.91
CA PRO A 300 -5.22 12.53 -22.74
C PRO A 300 -5.13 12.93 -24.23
N TYR A 301 -4.35 12.18 -25.01
CA TYR A 301 -4.23 12.38 -26.45
C TYR A 301 -5.00 11.30 -27.20
N ASN A 302 -5.94 11.72 -28.04
CA ASN A 302 -6.72 10.82 -28.88
C ASN A 302 -5.99 10.63 -30.22
N HIS A 303 -5.47 9.43 -30.46
CA HIS A 303 -4.80 9.08 -31.69
C HIS A 303 -5.69 8.24 -32.61
N ASN A 304 -5.99 8.76 -33.80
CA ASN A 304 -6.74 8.04 -34.84
C ASN A 304 -5.79 7.16 -35.64
N ILE A 305 -6.02 5.85 -35.61
CA ILE A 305 -5.23 4.87 -36.37
C ILE A 305 -6.03 4.47 -37.62
N PRO A 306 -5.45 4.52 -38.82
CA PRO A 306 -6.11 4.05 -40.03
C PRO A 306 -6.53 2.58 -39.89
N GLY A 307 -7.81 2.28 -40.15
CA GLY A 307 -8.38 0.92 -40.07
C GLY A 307 -9.12 0.60 -38.77
N ARG A 308 -9.07 1.46 -37.74
CA ARG A 308 -9.84 1.28 -36.50
C ARG A 308 -10.96 2.31 -36.38
N ALA A 309 -12.13 1.88 -35.91
CA ALA A 309 -13.28 2.76 -35.71
C ALA A 309 -13.13 3.69 -34.50
N GLN A 310 -12.46 3.24 -33.44
CA GLN A 310 -12.26 4.01 -32.21
C GLN A 310 -10.82 4.53 -32.06
N PRO A 311 -10.63 5.79 -31.63
CA PRO A 311 -9.31 6.34 -31.34
C PRO A 311 -8.68 5.67 -30.13
N VAL A 312 -7.36 5.57 -30.15
CA VAL A 312 -6.57 5.14 -29.00
C VAL A 312 -6.31 6.33 -28.10
N VAL A 313 -6.69 6.24 -26.82
CA VAL A 313 -6.41 7.27 -25.82
C VAL A 313 -5.06 7.00 -25.17
N ILE A 314 -4.11 7.90 -25.37
CA ILE A 314 -2.79 7.86 -24.74
C ILE A 314 -2.78 8.86 -23.59
N HIS A 315 -2.69 8.37 -22.36
CA HIS A 315 -2.58 9.22 -21.18
C HIS A 315 -1.12 9.61 -20.99
N ASN A 316 -0.85 10.91 -21.03
CA ASN A 316 0.48 11.44 -20.82
C ASN A 316 0.49 12.23 -19.53
N THR A 317 1.41 11.90 -18.63
CA THR A 317 1.67 12.64 -17.40
C THR A 317 3.09 13.17 -17.44
N VAL A 318 3.22 14.49 -17.42
CA VAL A 318 4.50 15.22 -17.44
C VAL A 318 4.70 15.88 -16.08
N GLN A 319 5.88 15.70 -15.51
CA GLN A 319 6.32 16.44 -14.33
C GLN A 319 7.42 17.41 -14.72
N LEU A 320 7.22 18.68 -14.39
CA LEU A 320 8.10 19.79 -14.71
C LEU A 320 8.59 20.44 -13.42
N TYR A 321 9.87 20.79 -13.40
CA TYR A 321 10.50 21.55 -12.34
C TYR A 321 11.04 22.87 -12.90
N CYS A 322 10.81 23.98 -12.20
CA CYS A 322 11.32 25.30 -12.61
C CYS A 322 12.83 25.37 -12.37
N ASP A 323 13.62 25.35 -13.44
CA ASP A 323 15.09 25.40 -13.40
C ASP A 323 15.61 26.85 -13.51
N ASN A 324 14.93 27.69 -14.30
CA ASN A 324 15.28 29.09 -14.50
C ASN A 324 14.03 29.98 -14.54
N SER A 325 13.75 30.61 -13.40
CA SER A 325 12.60 31.51 -13.22
C SER A 325 12.64 32.75 -14.14
N VAL A 326 13.84 33.26 -14.46
CA VAL A 326 14.02 34.42 -15.33
C VAL A 326 13.69 34.07 -16.78
N ALA A 327 14.15 32.90 -17.25
CA ALA A 327 13.83 32.41 -18.58
C ALA A 327 12.31 32.18 -18.77
N PHE A 328 11.60 31.73 -17.73
CA PHE A 328 10.15 31.60 -17.77
C PHE A 328 9.45 32.94 -17.95
N LEU A 329 9.83 33.96 -17.17
CA LEU A 329 9.25 35.30 -17.31
C LEU A 329 9.54 35.91 -18.68
N ALA A 330 10.76 35.72 -19.19
CA ALA A 330 11.14 36.18 -20.52
C ALA A 330 10.41 35.44 -21.65
N SER A 331 9.91 34.22 -21.41
CA SER A 331 9.21 33.41 -22.43
C SER A 331 7.82 33.94 -22.79
N GLY A 332 7.21 34.76 -21.93
CA GLY A 332 5.85 35.28 -22.12
C GLY A 332 4.75 34.22 -22.01
N VAL A 333 5.03 33.06 -21.42
CA VAL A 333 4.04 31.99 -21.20
C VAL A 333 3.20 32.31 -19.96
N ASP A 334 1.94 32.72 -20.18
CA ASP A 334 1.01 33.03 -19.08
C ASP A 334 0.48 31.76 -18.37
N ASP A 335 0.22 30.69 -19.14
CA ASP A 335 -0.30 29.41 -18.64
C ASP A 335 0.61 28.26 -19.08
N LEU A 336 1.43 27.80 -18.13
CA LEU A 336 2.34 26.67 -18.35
C LEU A 336 1.58 25.38 -18.69
N GLU A 337 0.42 25.13 -18.08
CA GLU A 337 -0.34 23.90 -18.32
C GLU A 337 -0.88 23.87 -19.76
N ALA A 338 -1.45 24.99 -20.22
CA ALA A 338 -1.89 25.16 -21.60
C ALA A 338 -0.72 25.04 -22.59
N TRP A 339 0.43 25.64 -22.27
CA TRP A 339 1.64 25.54 -23.09
C TRP A 339 2.16 24.11 -23.21
N VAL A 340 2.20 23.36 -22.10
CA VAL A 340 2.61 21.95 -22.08
C VAL A 340 1.64 21.11 -22.92
N LYS A 341 0.32 21.26 -22.72
CA LYS A 341 -0.70 20.53 -23.49
C LYS A 341 -0.57 20.79 -24.99
N GLY A 342 -0.42 22.05 -25.40
CA GLY A 342 -0.24 22.44 -26.79
C GLY A 342 1.06 21.89 -27.39
N THR A 343 2.16 21.98 -26.66
CA THR A 343 3.48 21.48 -27.09
C THR A 343 3.47 19.96 -27.22
N LEU A 344 2.93 19.26 -26.22
CA LEU A 344 2.83 17.81 -26.21
C LEU A 344 1.94 17.31 -27.36
N ASN A 345 0.82 17.99 -27.66
CA ASN A 345 -0.04 17.68 -28.79
C ASN A 345 0.71 17.70 -30.14
N VAL A 346 1.54 18.72 -30.36
CA VAL A 346 2.36 18.83 -31.59
C VAL A 346 3.40 17.72 -31.67
N ILE A 347 4.11 17.45 -30.57
CA ILE A 347 5.13 16.40 -30.50
C ILE A 347 4.49 15.02 -30.73
N LEU A 348 3.42 14.69 -30.01
CA LEU A 348 2.70 13.42 -30.13
C LEU A 348 2.16 13.22 -31.55
N LYS A 349 1.54 14.24 -32.15
CA LYS A 349 1.06 14.15 -33.53
C LYS A 349 2.19 13.82 -34.50
N ARG A 350 3.35 14.44 -34.37
CA ARG A 350 4.51 14.18 -35.24
C ARG A 350 5.06 12.76 -35.08
N HIS A 351 5.24 12.29 -33.85
CA HIS A 351 5.87 10.99 -33.58
C HIS A 351 4.93 9.80 -33.79
N LEU A 352 3.60 10.01 -33.70
CA LEU A 352 2.60 8.97 -33.84
C LEU A 352 2.02 8.83 -35.26
N ILE A 353 2.30 9.78 -36.17
CA ILE A 353 1.89 9.65 -37.58
C ILE A 353 2.47 8.36 -38.19
N GLY A 354 1.59 7.57 -38.84
CA GLY A 354 1.96 6.34 -39.53
C GLY A 354 2.25 5.14 -38.61
N LYS A 355 2.02 5.26 -37.30
CA LYS A 355 2.16 4.13 -36.36
C LYS A 355 0.90 3.27 -36.35
N THR A 356 1.08 1.96 -36.36
CA THR A 356 -0.02 0.98 -36.27
C THR A 356 -0.43 0.74 -34.82
N TYR A 357 -1.57 0.09 -34.60
CA TYR A 357 -2.02 -0.27 -33.25
C TYR A 357 -1.01 -1.16 -32.51
N ALA A 358 -0.47 -2.13 -33.22
CA ALA A 358 0.63 -2.96 -32.73
C ALA A 358 1.89 -2.16 -32.39
N ASP A 359 2.27 -1.15 -33.19
CA ASP A 359 3.40 -0.29 -32.85
C ASP A 359 3.18 0.47 -31.54
N LEU A 360 1.93 0.86 -31.23
CA LEU A 360 1.62 1.51 -29.96
C LEU A 360 1.65 0.52 -28.79
N LEU A 361 1.07 -0.67 -28.94
CA LEU A 361 1.11 -1.73 -27.93
C LEU A 361 2.55 -2.11 -27.58
N LEU A 362 3.39 -2.31 -28.59
CA LEU A 362 4.70 -2.93 -28.42
C LEU A 362 5.80 -1.92 -28.10
N ARG A 363 5.61 -0.65 -28.48
CA ARG A 363 6.57 0.43 -28.19
C ARG A 363 6.17 1.24 -26.97
N PHE A 364 4.95 1.19 -26.43
CA PHE A 364 4.63 1.86 -25.16
C PHE A 364 4.53 0.90 -23.97
N ALA A 365 4.48 -0.41 -24.19
CA ALA A 365 4.47 -1.37 -23.08
C ALA A 365 5.75 -1.26 -22.25
N PRO A 366 5.65 -1.18 -20.92
CA PRO A 366 6.78 -1.30 -20.01
C PRO A 366 7.17 -2.77 -19.94
N LEU A 367 7.78 -3.30 -21.00
CA LEU A 367 8.55 -4.53 -20.86
C LEU A 367 9.71 -4.18 -19.93
N GLU A 368 9.81 -4.86 -18.78
CA GLU A 368 10.56 -4.50 -17.57
C GLU A 368 12.02 -4.04 -17.76
N ASN A 369 12.60 -4.11 -18.97
CA ASN A 369 13.98 -3.71 -19.25
C ASN A 369 14.18 -2.97 -20.60
N VAL A 370 13.13 -2.57 -21.32
CA VAL A 370 13.27 -1.89 -22.62
C VAL A 370 12.71 -0.47 -22.53
N LYS A 371 13.61 0.52 -22.38
CA LYS A 371 13.26 1.93 -22.58
C LYS A 371 12.67 2.09 -23.98
N SER A 372 11.41 2.48 -24.06
CA SER A 372 10.79 2.80 -25.33
C SER A 372 11.53 3.93 -26.02
N GLU A 373 12.17 3.65 -27.16
CA GLU A 373 12.81 4.67 -28.00
C GLU A 373 11.85 5.81 -28.40
N LEU A 374 10.55 5.49 -28.50
CA LEU A 374 9.51 6.45 -28.85
C LEU A 374 9.18 7.38 -27.67
N VAL A 375 9.07 6.85 -26.44
CA VAL A 375 8.84 7.68 -25.26
C VAL A 375 10.06 8.55 -24.98
N GLU A 376 11.27 8.02 -25.17
CA GLU A 376 12.52 8.80 -25.03
C GLU A 376 12.65 9.89 -26.10
N SER A 377 12.24 9.66 -27.34
CA SER A 377 12.26 10.70 -28.37
C SER A 377 11.28 11.84 -28.06
N ILE A 378 10.08 11.51 -27.57
CA ILE A 378 9.07 12.47 -27.11
C ILE A 378 9.61 13.24 -25.89
N LYS A 379 10.19 12.53 -24.90
CA LYS A 379 10.79 13.15 -23.70
C LYS A 379 11.88 14.13 -24.10
N ARG A 380 12.81 13.72 -24.97
CA ARG A 380 13.93 14.57 -25.42
C ARG A 380 13.44 15.84 -26.12
N GLU A 381 12.46 15.74 -27.01
CA GLU A 381 11.91 16.91 -27.71
C GLU A 381 11.16 17.84 -26.75
N LEU A 382 10.40 17.29 -25.81
CA LEU A 382 9.71 18.07 -24.78
C LEU A 382 10.71 18.77 -23.85
N SER A 383 11.75 18.06 -23.39
CA SER A 383 12.81 18.61 -22.54
C SER A 383 13.54 19.78 -23.22
N ALA A 384 13.85 19.66 -24.51
CA ALA A 384 14.51 20.73 -25.26
C ALA A 384 13.64 22.00 -25.34
N ARG A 385 12.33 21.84 -25.54
CA ARG A 385 11.39 22.97 -25.57
C ARG A 385 11.13 23.55 -24.18
N ALA A 386 11.04 22.71 -23.16
CA ALA A 386 10.86 23.13 -21.77
C ALA A 386 12.05 23.96 -21.28
N ALA A 387 13.28 23.56 -21.65
CA ALA A 387 14.49 24.30 -21.30
C ALA A 387 14.48 25.73 -21.86
N GLY A 388 13.92 25.95 -23.06
CA GLY A 388 13.74 27.29 -23.64
C GLY A 388 12.75 28.18 -22.89
N VAL A 389 11.89 27.59 -22.07
CA VAL A 389 10.89 28.26 -21.21
C VAL A 389 11.37 28.29 -19.75
N GLY A 390 12.56 27.78 -19.43
CA GLY A 390 13.12 27.77 -18.08
C GLY A 390 12.64 26.61 -17.19
N TYR A 391 12.02 25.57 -17.76
CA TYR A 391 11.60 24.37 -17.04
C TYR A 391 12.40 23.13 -17.47
N LYS A 392 12.59 22.22 -16.53
CA LYS A 392 13.18 20.91 -16.76
C LYS A 392 12.10 19.84 -16.65
N VAL A 393 12.04 18.94 -17.63
CA VAL A 393 11.18 17.75 -17.55
C VAL A 393 11.87 16.72 -16.67
N ASP A 394 11.27 16.44 -15.52
CA ASP A 394 11.75 15.40 -14.63
C ASP A 394 11.31 14.03 -15.17
N HIS A 395 9.99 13.82 -15.21
CA HIS A 395 9.38 12.56 -15.60
C HIS A 395 8.33 12.77 -16.70
N LEU A 396 8.31 11.85 -17.68
CA LEU A 396 7.25 11.72 -18.68
C LEU A 396 6.80 10.26 -18.65
N VAL A 397 5.52 10.05 -18.36
CA VAL A 397 4.88 8.74 -18.40
C VAL A 397 3.79 8.80 -19.47
N SER A 398 3.95 7.98 -20.52
CA SER A 398 2.96 7.85 -21.60
C SER A 398 2.44 6.43 -21.61
N VAL A 399 1.17 6.25 -21.23
CA VAL A 399 0.53 4.94 -21.19
C VAL A 399 -0.70 4.94 -22.10
N PRO A 400 -0.74 4.09 -23.14
CA PRO A 400 -1.92 3.92 -23.94
C PRO A 400 -2.94 3.08 -23.16
N HIS A 401 -4.18 3.55 -23.10
CA HIS A 401 -5.26 2.78 -22.49
C HIS A 401 -5.80 1.79 -23.50
N LEU A 402 -5.32 0.54 -23.45
CA LEU A 402 -5.62 -0.51 -24.40
C LEU A 402 -6.21 -1.73 -23.66
N LYS A 403 -7.43 -2.13 -24.01
CA LYS A 403 -8.13 -3.29 -23.41
C LYS A 403 -7.37 -4.61 -23.65
N GLU A 404 -6.55 -4.64 -24.68
CA GLU A 404 -5.84 -5.83 -25.18
C GLU A 404 -4.54 -6.08 -24.43
N LEU A 405 -4.08 -5.13 -23.58
CA LEU A 405 -3.03 -5.39 -22.60
C LEU A 405 -3.46 -6.46 -21.56
N ASP A 406 -4.76 -6.62 -21.34
CA ASP A 406 -5.30 -7.66 -20.46
C ASP A 406 -5.00 -9.09 -20.96
N LEU A 407 -4.68 -9.26 -22.25
CA LEU A 407 -4.31 -10.56 -22.84
C LEU A 407 -2.90 -11.03 -22.42
N VAL A 408 -2.04 -10.11 -21.97
CA VAL A 408 -0.71 -10.44 -21.43
C VAL A 408 -0.83 -11.06 -20.04
N ASN A 409 -1.86 -10.65 -19.30
CA ASN A 409 -2.19 -11.22 -18.00
C ASN A 409 -2.97 -12.53 -18.16
N PRO A 410 -2.95 -13.43 -17.16
CA PRO A 410 -3.78 -14.63 -17.17
C PRO A 410 -5.26 -14.28 -17.26
N PHE A 411 -5.96 -14.87 -18.24
CA PHE A 411 -7.41 -14.77 -18.38
C PHE A 411 -8.06 -16.13 -18.56
N ASP A 412 -9.34 -16.20 -18.20
CA ASP A 412 -10.13 -17.43 -18.23
C ASP A 412 -11.16 -17.38 -19.37
N LEU A 413 -11.33 -18.51 -20.05
CA LEU A 413 -12.38 -18.77 -21.03
C LEU A 413 -13.13 -20.04 -20.62
N SER A 414 -14.45 -19.95 -20.49
CA SER A 414 -15.32 -21.10 -20.26
C SER A 414 -16.39 -21.13 -21.35
N PHE A 415 -16.51 -22.27 -22.02
CA PHE A 415 -17.49 -22.49 -23.09
C PHE A 415 -17.75 -23.98 -23.29
N ASP A 416 -18.88 -24.29 -23.90
CA ASP A 416 -19.31 -25.64 -24.22
C ASP A 416 -19.84 -25.73 -25.65
N ASP A 417 -19.71 -26.92 -26.25
CA ASP A 417 -20.22 -27.20 -27.59
C ASP A 417 -20.53 -28.70 -27.72
N THR A 418 -21.28 -29.04 -28.75
CA THR A 418 -21.64 -30.41 -29.12
C THR A 418 -20.88 -30.85 -30.35
N PHE A 419 -20.33 -32.07 -30.29
CA PHE A 419 -19.43 -32.59 -31.30
C PHE A 419 -19.88 -33.98 -31.75
N GLU A 420 -19.76 -34.24 -33.05
CA GLU A 420 -19.96 -35.58 -33.61
C GLU A 420 -18.68 -36.41 -33.47
N THR A 421 -18.84 -37.68 -33.10
CA THR A 421 -17.75 -38.66 -33.11
C THR A 421 -17.53 -39.27 -34.50
N LYS A 422 -16.65 -40.28 -34.64
CA LYS A 422 -16.40 -40.98 -35.91
C LYS A 422 -17.65 -41.61 -36.55
N LEU A 423 -18.64 -41.99 -35.76
CA LEU A 423 -19.91 -42.51 -36.25
C LEU A 423 -20.98 -41.41 -36.21
N ASP A 424 -21.68 -41.24 -37.33
CA ASP A 424 -22.77 -40.28 -37.43
C ASP A 424 -23.86 -40.55 -36.39
N LYS A 425 -24.50 -39.48 -35.91
CA LYS A 425 -25.56 -39.47 -34.87
C LYS A 425 -25.10 -39.74 -33.44
N PHE A 426 -23.80 -39.95 -33.21
CA PHE A 426 -23.24 -40.00 -31.87
C PHE A 426 -22.62 -38.66 -31.52
N GLU A 427 -23.41 -37.85 -30.81
CA GLU A 427 -23.01 -36.54 -30.33
C GLU A 427 -22.49 -36.62 -28.89
N VAL A 428 -21.47 -35.79 -28.61
CA VAL A 428 -20.88 -35.63 -27.29
C VAL A 428 -20.82 -34.15 -26.94
N GLN A 429 -21.26 -33.81 -25.74
CA GLN A 429 -21.12 -32.45 -25.23
C GLN A 429 -19.80 -32.35 -24.46
N LEU A 430 -18.99 -31.34 -24.75
CA LEU A 430 -17.77 -31.05 -24.00
C LEU A 430 -17.81 -29.63 -23.45
N LYS A 431 -17.37 -29.48 -22.21
CA LYS A 431 -17.14 -28.19 -21.55
C LYS A 431 -15.64 -27.96 -21.39
N PHE A 432 -15.20 -26.78 -21.78
CA PHE A 432 -13.81 -26.36 -21.70
C PHE A 432 -13.67 -25.21 -20.71
N ASP A 433 -12.78 -25.40 -19.73
CA ASP A 433 -12.30 -24.33 -18.86
C ASP A 433 -10.81 -24.11 -19.14
N LEU A 434 -10.49 -22.98 -19.75
CA LEU A 434 -9.18 -22.60 -20.24
C LEU A 434 -8.66 -21.39 -19.46
N ARG A 435 -7.46 -21.50 -18.91
CA ARG A 435 -6.72 -20.38 -18.31
C ARG A 435 -5.44 -20.18 -19.10
N LEU A 436 -5.29 -19.02 -19.72
CA LEU A 436 -4.17 -18.76 -20.62
C LEU A 436 -3.68 -17.32 -20.56
N ARG A 437 -2.46 -17.09 -21.05
CA ARG A 437 -1.90 -15.75 -21.26
C ARG A 437 -1.17 -15.69 -22.60
N ILE A 438 -1.09 -14.52 -23.21
CA ILE A 438 -0.34 -14.29 -24.45
C ILE A 438 0.85 -13.38 -24.12
N PRO A 439 2.01 -13.93 -23.76
CA PRO A 439 3.15 -13.13 -23.31
C PRO A 439 3.70 -12.22 -24.43
N ASN A 440 3.56 -12.63 -25.69
CA ASN A 440 4.03 -11.86 -26.84
C ASN A 440 2.87 -11.51 -27.79
N LEU A 441 2.31 -10.31 -27.63
CA LEU A 441 1.21 -9.83 -28.49
C LEU A 441 1.58 -9.68 -29.98
N GLN A 442 2.87 -9.81 -30.37
CA GLN A 442 3.25 -9.84 -31.79
C GLN A 442 2.62 -11.02 -32.54
N THR A 443 2.44 -12.16 -31.89
CA THR A 443 1.87 -13.36 -32.52
C THR A 443 0.42 -13.17 -32.93
N VAL A 444 -0.30 -12.26 -32.25
CA VAL A 444 -1.70 -11.91 -32.53
C VAL A 444 -1.86 -10.55 -33.23
N LYS A 445 -0.78 -9.98 -33.75
CA LYS A 445 -0.74 -8.66 -34.41
C LYS A 445 -1.78 -8.52 -35.53
N THR A 446 -2.02 -9.57 -36.29
CA THR A 446 -3.01 -9.57 -37.40
C THR A 446 -4.42 -9.36 -36.89
N TYR A 447 -4.81 -10.06 -35.83
CA TYR A 447 -6.15 -9.94 -35.21
C TYR A 447 -6.33 -8.57 -34.55
N LEU A 448 -5.31 -8.11 -33.80
CA LEU A 448 -5.32 -6.82 -33.11
C LEU A 448 -5.44 -5.62 -34.07
N ASN A 449 -4.84 -5.70 -35.26
CA ASN A 449 -4.92 -4.61 -36.25
C ASN A 449 -6.25 -4.58 -37.01
N ARG A 450 -7.01 -5.69 -37.01
CA ARG A 450 -8.33 -5.79 -37.67
C ARG A 450 -9.50 -5.55 -36.72
N ASP A 451 -9.22 -5.27 -35.43
CA ASP A 451 -10.24 -5.13 -34.38
C ASP A 451 -11.07 -6.43 -34.19
N GLU A 452 -10.46 -7.60 -34.50
CA GLU A 452 -11.05 -8.92 -34.28
C GLU A 452 -10.87 -9.34 -32.82
N ASP A 453 -11.89 -9.93 -32.20
CA ASP A 453 -11.80 -10.39 -30.80
C ASP A 453 -10.97 -11.68 -30.70
N VAL A 454 -9.73 -11.52 -30.23
CA VAL A 454 -8.77 -12.61 -30.04
C VAL A 454 -9.35 -13.72 -29.15
N LYS A 455 -10.21 -13.40 -28.17
CA LYS A 455 -10.83 -14.42 -27.31
C LYS A 455 -11.81 -15.29 -28.07
N GLU A 456 -12.61 -14.70 -28.97
CA GLU A 456 -13.54 -15.45 -29.82
C GLU A 456 -12.79 -16.29 -30.86
N GLU A 457 -11.70 -15.78 -31.43
CA GLU A 457 -10.85 -16.55 -32.34
C GLU A 457 -10.17 -17.74 -31.66
N ILE A 458 -9.76 -17.57 -30.39
CA ILE A 458 -9.25 -18.67 -29.57
C ILE A 458 -10.33 -19.74 -29.36
N LYS A 459 -11.56 -19.34 -29.02
CA LYS A 459 -12.69 -20.27 -28.89
C LYS A 459 -12.93 -21.02 -30.20
N ALA A 460 -13.02 -20.31 -31.31
CA ALA A 460 -13.24 -20.90 -32.63
C ALA A 460 -12.13 -21.91 -33.00
N ALA A 461 -10.87 -21.59 -32.69
CA ALA A 461 -9.75 -22.48 -32.90
C ALA A 461 -9.85 -23.76 -32.05
N VAL A 462 -10.16 -23.64 -30.76
CA VAL A 462 -10.37 -24.80 -29.87
C VAL A 462 -11.49 -25.69 -30.40
N LEU A 463 -12.66 -25.10 -30.69
CA LEU A 463 -13.81 -25.84 -31.21
C LEU A 463 -13.49 -26.55 -32.53
N SER A 464 -12.77 -25.89 -33.44
CA SER A 464 -12.36 -26.49 -34.71
C SER A 464 -11.40 -27.67 -34.53
N GLU A 465 -10.40 -27.55 -33.66
CA GLU A 465 -9.44 -28.63 -33.41
C GLU A 465 -10.10 -29.82 -32.70
N THR A 466 -10.95 -29.56 -31.71
CA THR A 466 -11.73 -30.62 -31.03
C THR A 466 -12.67 -31.33 -32.00
N ARG A 467 -13.38 -30.59 -32.87
CA ARG A 467 -14.28 -31.19 -33.88
C ARG A 467 -13.53 -32.06 -34.86
N ARG A 468 -12.32 -31.65 -35.28
CA ARG A 468 -11.45 -32.45 -36.15
C ARG A 468 -11.00 -33.74 -35.46
N LEU A 469 -10.61 -33.65 -34.18
CA LEU A 469 -10.15 -34.81 -33.41
C LEU A 469 -11.28 -35.79 -33.10
N LEU A 470 -12.44 -35.33 -32.65
CA LEU A 470 -13.54 -36.23 -32.26
C LEU A 470 -14.10 -37.03 -33.44
N ARG A 471 -14.06 -36.48 -34.66
CA ARG A 471 -14.42 -37.21 -35.89
C ARG A 471 -13.50 -38.40 -36.20
N THR A 472 -12.34 -38.52 -35.56
CA THR A 472 -11.48 -39.70 -35.71
C THR A 472 -11.67 -40.71 -34.58
N ILE A 473 -12.34 -40.33 -33.50
CA ILE A 473 -12.51 -41.14 -32.29
C ILE A 473 -13.83 -41.93 -32.37
N HIS A 474 -13.74 -43.24 -32.16
CA HIS A 474 -14.93 -44.09 -32.07
C HIS A 474 -15.74 -43.74 -30.82
N PRO A 475 -17.08 -43.66 -30.89
CA PRO A 475 -17.89 -43.27 -29.73
C PRO A 475 -17.70 -44.18 -28.52
N GLU A 476 -17.52 -45.49 -28.71
CA GLU A 476 -17.19 -46.42 -27.63
C GLU A 476 -15.96 -45.98 -26.83
N ARG A 477 -14.88 -45.63 -27.55
CA ARG A 477 -13.65 -45.15 -26.95
C ARG A 477 -13.86 -43.85 -26.18
N PHE A 478 -14.69 -42.95 -26.72
CA PHE A 478 -15.03 -41.72 -26.02
C PHE A 478 -15.78 -42.00 -24.71
N TYR A 479 -16.83 -42.82 -24.72
CA TYR A 479 -17.68 -43.02 -23.55
C TYR A 479 -17.05 -43.92 -22.48
N LEU A 480 -16.32 -44.98 -22.87
CA LEU A 480 -15.70 -45.93 -21.92
C LEU A 480 -14.31 -45.48 -21.45
N HIS A 481 -13.56 -44.79 -22.31
CA HIS A 481 -12.14 -44.47 -22.08
C HIS A 481 -11.84 -42.95 -22.09
N PHE A 482 -12.82 -42.13 -21.66
CA PHE A 482 -12.62 -40.68 -21.58
C PHE A 482 -11.53 -40.30 -20.57
N ASN A 483 -11.66 -40.80 -19.34
CA ASN A 483 -10.77 -40.51 -18.21
C ASN A 483 -9.74 -41.61 -17.95
N HIS A 484 -9.97 -42.81 -18.48
CA HIS A 484 -9.14 -43.99 -18.23
C HIS A 484 -8.53 -44.47 -19.55
N PRO A 485 -7.23 -44.81 -19.56
CA PRO A 485 -6.61 -45.44 -20.72
C PRO A 485 -7.22 -46.83 -20.96
N ASP A 486 -7.20 -47.27 -22.21
CA ASP A 486 -7.47 -48.67 -22.56
C ASP A 486 -6.15 -49.43 -22.60
N ASP A 487 -5.76 -50.04 -21.47
CA ASP A 487 -4.49 -50.76 -21.35
C ASP A 487 -4.44 -52.03 -22.22
N GLU A 488 -5.60 -52.56 -22.64
CA GLU A 488 -5.72 -53.77 -23.46
C GLU A 488 -5.78 -53.47 -24.97
N ALA A 489 -5.77 -52.18 -25.37
CA ALA A 489 -5.82 -51.79 -26.77
C ALA A 489 -4.59 -52.28 -27.57
N LYS A 490 -4.88 -52.78 -28.79
CA LYS A 490 -3.87 -53.27 -29.75
C LYS A 490 -3.05 -52.13 -30.36
N ASP A 491 -3.67 -50.96 -30.53
CA ASP A 491 -3.00 -49.77 -31.07
C ASP A 491 -2.41 -48.93 -29.91
N PRO A 492 -1.10 -48.60 -29.91
CA PRO A 492 -0.48 -47.73 -28.92
C PRO A 492 -1.15 -46.35 -28.78
N SER A 493 -1.75 -45.84 -29.86
CA SER A 493 -2.48 -44.56 -29.86
C SER A 493 -3.85 -44.65 -29.18
N GLU A 494 -4.37 -45.86 -28.98
CA GLU A 494 -5.62 -46.15 -28.28
C GLU A 494 -5.45 -46.32 -26.77
N ARG A 495 -4.21 -46.56 -26.30
CA ARG A 495 -3.86 -46.70 -24.87
C ARG A 495 -3.87 -45.41 -24.06
N GLN A 496 -4.23 -44.29 -24.68
CA GLN A 496 -4.32 -43.00 -24.01
C GLN A 496 -5.78 -42.60 -23.82
N ALA A 497 -6.08 -42.04 -22.66
CA ALA A 497 -7.38 -41.47 -22.34
C ALA A 497 -7.74 -40.36 -23.35
N VAL A 498 -8.98 -40.36 -23.84
CA VAL A 498 -9.42 -39.41 -24.87
C VAL A 498 -9.28 -37.96 -24.38
N LYS A 499 -9.50 -37.71 -23.09
CA LYS A 499 -9.28 -36.39 -22.47
C LYS A 499 -7.85 -35.87 -22.69
N TRP A 500 -6.84 -36.72 -22.53
CA TRP A 500 -5.45 -36.31 -22.69
C TRP A 500 -5.12 -35.91 -24.13
N LEU A 501 -5.64 -36.65 -25.10
CA LEU A 501 -5.48 -36.34 -26.53
C LEU A 501 -6.11 -34.99 -26.90
N ILE A 502 -7.32 -34.72 -26.40
CA ILE A 502 -7.99 -33.44 -26.59
C ILE A 502 -7.16 -32.31 -25.98
N ASP A 503 -6.72 -32.50 -24.74
CA ASP A 503 -5.97 -31.48 -24.00
C ASP A 503 -4.62 -31.16 -24.67
N GLU A 504 -3.89 -32.18 -25.15
CA GLU A 504 -2.61 -32.01 -25.82
C GLU A 504 -2.75 -31.24 -27.15
N GLU A 505 -3.75 -31.59 -27.95
CA GLU A 505 -3.92 -31.01 -29.28
C GLU A 505 -4.42 -29.57 -29.23
N ILE A 506 -5.27 -29.25 -28.25
CA ILE A 506 -5.64 -27.86 -27.95
C ILE A 506 -4.41 -27.05 -27.56
N ARG A 507 -3.55 -27.56 -26.65
CA ARG A 507 -2.34 -26.84 -26.22
C ARG A 507 -1.39 -26.56 -27.38
N LYS A 508 -1.17 -27.54 -28.27
CA LYS A 508 -0.36 -27.36 -29.47
C LYS A 508 -0.97 -26.31 -30.40
N GLY A 509 -2.27 -26.39 -30.68
CA GLY A 509 -2.97 -25.44 -31.54
C GLY A 509 -2.89 -24.00 -31.03
N LEU A 510 -3.11 -23.80 -29.72
CA LEU A 510 -3.05 -22.48 -29.08
C LEU A 510 -1.65 -21.88 -29.06
N THR A 511 -0.64 -22.70 -28.78
CA THR A 511 0.77 -22.25 -28.77
C THR A 511 1.22 -21.87 -30.19
N LEU A 512 0.89 -22.68 -31.19
CA LEU A 512 1.33 -22.47 -32.58
C LEU A 512 0.64 -21.27 -33.24
N LYS A 513 -0.70 -21.16 -33.11
CA LYS A 513 -1.49 -20.11 -33.80
C LYS A 513 -1.44 -18.76 -33.09
N PHE A 514 -1.47 -18.76 -31.75
CA PHE A 514 -1.61 -17.53 -30.97
C PHE A 514 -0.38 -17.19 -30.14
N GLY A 515 0.63 -18.07 -30.06
CA GLY A 515 1.73 -17.91 -29.10
C GLY A 515 1.23 -17.90 -27.65
N ALA A 516 0.08 -18.49 -27.39
CA ALA A 516 -0.54 -18.51 -26.07
C ALA A 516 0.14 -19.55 -25.18
N GLU A 517 0.30 -19.21 -23.91
CA GLU A 517 0.77 -20.10 -22.86
C GLU A 517 -0.44 -20.61 -22.06
N PRO A 518 -0.83 -21.89 -22.21
CA PRO A 518 -1.93 -22.48 -21.46
C PRO A 518 -1.45 -22.78 -20.03
N LEU A 519 -1.92 -22.01 -19.06
CA LEU A 519 -1.64 -22.19 -17.63
C LEU A 519 -2.51 -23.28 -17.00
N GLY A 520 -3.71 -23.49 -17.56
CA GLY A 520 -4.62 -24.55 -17.14
C GLY A 520 -5.62 -24.87 -18.24
N LEU A 521 -5.90 -26.17 -18.43
CA LEU A 521 -6.94 -26.66 -19.32
C LEU A 521 -7.65 -27.81 -18.62
N THR A 522 -8.97 -27.66 -18.46
CA THR A 522 -9.83 -28.73 -17.95
C THR A 522 -10.95 -28.99 -18.95
N THR A 523 -10.97 -30.21 -19.49
CA THR A 523 -12.06 -30.70 -20.34
C THR A 523 -12.98 -31.61 -19.54
N ARG A 524 -14.29 -31.37 -19.59
CA ARG A 524 -15.33 -32.18 -18.92
C ARG A 524 -16.38 -32.65 -19.93
N VAL A 525 -16.85 -33.88 -19.76
CA VAL A 525 -17.99 -34.40 -20.54
C VAL A 525 -19.27 -33.79 -19.98
N GLY A 526 -20.07 -33.21 -20.86
CA GLY A 526 -21.43 -32.77 -20.58
C GLY A 526 -22.40 -33.95 -20.50
N ARG A 527 -23.70 -33.66 -20.44
CA ARG A 527 -24.72 -34.69 -20.44
C ARG A 527 -25.16 -34.97 -21.87
N THR A 528 -25.29 -36.24 -22.19
CA THR A 528 -25.85 -36.75 -23.44
C THR A 528 -26.87 -37.83 -23.10
N ASP A 529 -27.81 -38.10 -24.00
CA ASP A 529 -28.80 -39.17 -23.80
C ASP A 529 -28.17 -40.53 -23.44
N LEU A 530 -26.96 -40.81 -23.97
CA LEU A 530 -26.22 -42.03 -23.65
C LEU A 530 -25.56 -42.00 -22.26
N THR A 531 -25.01 -40.86 -21.83
CA THR A 531 -24.45 -40.74 -20.48
C THR A 531 -25.55 -40.72 -19.43
N ASP A 532 -26.67 -40.04 -19.69
CA ASP A 532 -27.83 -40.06 -18.79
C ASP A 532 -28.41 -41.47 -18.70
N ARG A 533 -28.59 -42.18 -19.82
CA ARG A 533 -29.01 -43.59 -19.82
C ARG A 533 -28.04 -44.49 -19.06
N TYR A 534 -26.72 -44.35 -19.28
CA TYR A 534 -25.72 -45.14 -18.55
C TYR A 534 -25.80 -44.90 -17.05
N ASN A 535 -25.95 -43.65 -16.62
CA ASN A 535 -26.07 -43.28 -15.21
C ASN A 535 -27.41 -43.70 -14.58
N GLU A 536 -28.51 -43.72 -15.36
CA GLU A 536 -29.81 -44.22 -14.91
C GLU A 536 -29.80 -45.74 -14.70
N LEU A 537 -29.06 -46.46 -15.54
CA LEU A 537 -28.97 -47.92 -15.48
C LEU A 537 -28.00 -48.39 -14.39
N CYS A 538 -26.85 -47.74 -14.27
CA CYS A 538 -25.83 -48.08 -13.28
C CYS A 538 -26.23 -47.57 -11.88
N PHE A 539 -25.76 -48.25 -10.83
CA PHE A 539 -25.97 -47.87 -9.42
C PHE A 539 -27.41 -47.96 -8.87
N VAL A 540 -28.35 -48.55 -9.63
CA VAL A 540 -29.71 -48.84 -9.16
C VAL A 540 -29.86 -50.34 -8.91
N ILE A 541 -30.18 -50.72 -7.67
CA ILE A 541 -30.47 -52.11 -7.29
C ILE A 541 -31.97 -52.35 -7.50
N ARG A 542 -32.32 -53.41 -8.23
CA ARG A 542 -33.72 -53.79 -8.49
C ARG A 542 -34.01 -55.21 -8.00
N GLU A 543 -35.22 -55.41 -7.51
CA GLU A 543 -35.69 -56.73 -7.13
C GLU A 543 -36.04 -57.57 -8.36
N LEU A 544 -35.72 -58.85 -8.31
CA LEU A 544 -36.00 -59.86 -9.31
C LEU A 544 -37.01 -60.83 -8.72
N HIS A 545 -38.13 -61.05 -9.42
CA HIS A 545 -39.17 -62.02 -9.04
C HIS A 545 -39.44 -62.96 -10.21
N VAL A 546 -39.16 -64.25 -10.04
CA VAL A 546 -39.32 -65.27 -11.11
C VAL A 546 -40.16 -66.41 -10.57
N SER A 547 -41.37 -66.58 -11.12
CA SER A 547 -42.26 -67.69 -10.78
C SER A 547 -42.20 -68.80 -11.84
N ILE A 548 -41.82 -69.99 -11.42
CA ILE A 548 -41.66 -71.20 -12.22
C ILE A 548 -42.87 -72.11 -11.94
N GLU A 549 -43.72 -72.27 -12.95
CA GLU A 549 -44.87 -73.16 -12.91
C GLU A 549 -44.45 -74.60 -13.25
N PRO A 550 -45.02 -75.64 -12.58
CA PRO A 550 -44.71 -77.03 -12.88
C PRO A 550 -45.19 -77.48 -14.25
N HIS A 551 -44.54 -78.53 -14.75
CA HIS A 551 -44.94 -79.19 -15.99
C HIS A 551 -46.19 -80.08 -15.85
N ASP A 552 -46.54 -80.47 -14.62
CA ASP A 552 -47.68 -81.35 -14.31
C ASP A 552 -48.80 -80.57 -13.57
N PRO A 553 -49.99 -80.42 -14.15
CA PRO A 553 -51.10 -79.70 -13.55
C PRO A 553 -51.73 -80.38 -12.32
N GLN A 554 -51.34 -81.60 -11.94
CA GLN A 554 -51.98 -82.34 -10.84
C GLN A 554 -51.17 -82.51 -9.54
N GLY A 555 -49.96 -81.96 -9.39
CA GLY A 555 -49.26 -82.25 -8.12
C GLY A 555 -47.96 -81.53 -7.74
N THR A 556 -47.53 -80.46 -8.43
CA THR A 556 -46.36 -79.70 -7.97
C THR A 556 -46.69 -78.23 -7.78
N GLU A 557 -46.08 -77.59 -6.79
CA GLU A 557 -46.30 -76.18 -6.50
C GLU A 557 -45.42 -75.27 -7.36
N SER A 558 -45.89 -74.03 -7.57
CA SER A 558 -45.10 -73.00 -8.23
C SER A 558 -43.94 -72.52 -7.35
N LEU A 559 -42.72 -72.63 -7.87
CA LEU A 559 -41.51 -72.11 -7.21
C LEU A 559 -41.31 -70.65 -7.57
N THR A 560 -41.17 -69.78 -6.58
CA THR A 560 -40.86 -68.36 -6.78
C THR A 560 -39.46 -68.07 -6.26
N LEU A 561 -38.58 -67.65 -7.17
CA LEU A 561 -37.25 -67.15 -6.89
C LEU A 561 -37.30 -65.63 -6.75
N THR A 562 -36.72 -65.13 -5.66
CA THR A 562 -36.59 -63.69 -5.38
C THR A 562 -35.11 -63.34 -5.25
N GLY A 563 -34.66 -62.24 -5.84
CA GLY A 563 -33.28 -61.78 -5.71
C GLY A 563 -33.14 -60.31 -6.04
N ASN A 564 -31.92 -59.81 -6.10
CA ASN A 564 -31.63 -58.44 -6.53
C ASN A 564 -30.66 -58.47 -7.71
N PHE A 565 -30.82 -57.57 -8.68
CA PHE A 565 -29.83 -57.35 -9.73
C PHE A 565 -29.42 -55.88 -9.79
N GLU A 566 -28.15 -55.65 -10.14
CA GLU A 566 -27.59 -54.33 -10.44
C GLU A 566 -26.83 -54.38 -11.76
N VAL A 567 -26.88 -53.29 -12.54
CA VAL A 567 -26.04 -53.11 -13.73
C VAL A 567 -24.74 -52.42 -13.29
N ARG A 568 -23.60 -53.05 -13.57
CA ARG A 568 -22.26 -52.54 -13.19
C ARG A 568 -21.57 -51.78 -14.30
N GLY A 569 -21.99 -51.98 -15.55
CA GLY A 569 -21.42 -51.30 -16.70
C GLY A 569 -21.73 -52.01 -18.01
N VAL A 570 -20.99 -51.64 -19.06
CA VAL A 570 -21.10 -52.22 -20.41
C VAL A 570 -19.89 -53.14 -20.63
N TYR A 571 -20.11 -54.32 -21.20
CA TYR A 571 -19.02 -55.23 -21.54
C TYR A 571 -18.11 -54.61 -22.62
N PRO A 572 -16.78 -54.64 -22.45
CA PRO A 572 -15.82 -54.09 -23.42
C PRO A 572 -15.58 -55.02 -24.63
N ASP A 573 -16.48 -55.97 -24.90
CA ASP A 573 -16.36 -56.81 -26.10
C ASP A 573 -16.86 -56.09 -27.34
N SER A 574 -16.43 -56.53 -28.52
CA SER A 574 -16.64 -55.85 -29.81
C SER A 574 -18.09 -55.52 -30.16
N ASN A 575 -19.06 -56.15 -29.49
CA ASN A 575 -20.49 -55.97 -29.73
C ASN A 575 -21.23 -55.42 -28.51
N GLY A 576 -20.60 -55.33 -27.33
CA GLY A 576 -21.23 -54.92 -26.08
C GLY A 576 -21.69 -53.47 -26.13
N TRP A 577 -20.81 -52.57 -26.57
CA TRP A 577 -21.15 -51.16 -26.77
C TRP A 577 -22.23 -50.95 -27.85
N GLN A 578 -22.17 -51.70 -28.95
CA GLN A 578 -23.18 -51.59 -30.03
C GLN A 578 -24.57 -52.01 -29.55
N ARG A 579 -24.66 -53.07 -28.74
CA ARG A 579 -25.92 -53.52 -28.14
C ARG A 579 -26.45 -52.52 -27.12
N PHE A 580 -25.58 -51.98 -26.27
CA PHE A 580 -25.95 -50.96 -25.30
C PHE A 580 -26.48 -49.68 -25.98
N SER A 581 -25.78 -49.18 -26.98
CA SER A 581 -26.16 -47.95 -27.69
C SER A 581 -27.46 -48.09 -28.50
N SER A 582 -27.76 -49.29 -29.01
CA SER A 582 -29.00 -49.58 -29.74
C SER A 582 -30.19 -49.94 -28.84
N MET A 583 -29.94 -50.22 -27.55
CA MET A 583 -30.97 -50.55 -26.58
C MET A 583 -31.96 -49.40 -26.38
N ARG A 584 -33.26 -49.70 -26.40
CA ARG A 584 -34.34 -48.72 -26.15
C ARG A 584 -35.11 -48.98 -24.85
N LEU A 585 -34.69 -49.97 -24.08
CA LEU A 585 -35.35 -50.36 -22.84
C LEU A 585 -34.82 -49.52 -21.67
N ASP A 586 -35.73 -49.18 -20.77
CA ASP A 586 -35.43 -48.65 -19.44
C ASP A 586 -35.14 -49.81 -18.45
N LEU A 587 -34.84 -49.46 -17.20
CA LEU A 587 -34.58 -50.45 -16.15
C LEU A 587 -35.75 -51.42 -15.94
N ASP A 588 -36.99 -50.95 -16.03
CA ASP A 588 -38.18 -51.77 -15.80
C ASP A 588 -38.38 -52.77 -16.96
N GLY A 589 -38.11 -52.33 -18.19
CA GLY A 589 -38.05 -53.19 -19.38
C GLY A 589 -36.95 -54.25 -19.28
N LEU A 590 -35.75 -53.87 -18.83
CA LEU A 590 -34.65 -54.80 -18.60
C LEU A 590 -34.97 -55.84 -17.51
N GLN A 591 -35.57 -55.40 -16.39
CA GLN A 591 -36.02 -56.29 -15.32
C GLN A 591 -37.04 -57.31 -15.85
N THR A 592 -38.02 -56.85 -16.62
CA THR A 592 -39.07 -57.71 -17.19
C THR A 592 -38.49 -58.74 -18.16
N GLN A 593 -37.59 -58.32 -19.05
CA GLN A 593 -36.93 -59.20 -20.00
C GLN A 593 -36.04 -60.23 -19.30
N LEU A 594 -35.25 -59.80 -18.30
CA LEU A 594 -34.42 -60.70 -17.51
C LEU A 594 -35.27 -61.72 -16.74
N GLN A 595 -36.37 -61.28 -16.11
CA GLN A 595 -37.30 -62.18 -15.42
C GLN A 595 -37.95 -63.18 -16.37
N ASN A 596 -38.36 -62.75 -17.57
CA ASN A 596 -38.95 -63.63 -18.58
C ASN A 596 -37.94 -64.65 -19.10
N HIS A 597 -36.71 -64.23 -19.36
CA HIS A 597 -35.64 -65.13 -19.80
C HIS A 597 -35.29 -66.15 -18.71
N LEU A 598 -35.12 -65.70 -17.47
CA LEU A 598 -34.91 -66.62 -16.35
C LEU A 598 -36.12 -67.54 -16.17
N LYS A 599 -37.36 -67.05 -16.33
CA LYS A 599 -38.56 -67.91 -16.30
C LYS A 599 -38.52 -68.97 -17.40
N SER A 600 -38.07 -68.65 -18.62
CA SER A 600 -38.00 -69.63 -19.71
C SER A 600 -36.88 -70.65 -19.53
N GLU A 601 -35.67 -70.21 -19.15
CA GLU A 601 -34.53 -71.11 -18.95
C GLU A 601 -34.78 -72.04 -17.77
N LEU A 602 -35.24 -71.49 -16.64
CA LEU A 602 -35.46 -72.26 -15.41
C LEU A 602 -36.69 -73.17 -15.50
N LYS A 603 -37.60 -72.96 -16.45
CA LYS A 603 -38.68 -73.93 -16.77
C LYS A 603 -38.16 -75.23 -17.36
N THR A 604 -37.01 -75.22 -18.03
CA THR A 604 -36.40 -76.43 -18.61
C THR A 604 -35.54 -77.19 -17.58
N TYR A 605 -35.31 -76.60 -16.42
CA TYR A 605 -34.52 -77.19 -15.34
C TYR A 605 -35.42 -78.10 -14.47
N TYR A 606 -34.98 -79.33 -14.21
CA TYR A 606 -35.74 -80.28 -13.39
C TYR A 606 -36.01 -79.71 -11.98
N GLN A 607 -37.27 -79.72 -11.56
CA GLN A 607 -37.71 -79.13 -10.28
C GLN A 607 -36.98 -79.72 -9.05
N SER A 608 -36.51 -80.96 -9.14
CA SER A 608 -35.68 -81.59 -8.11
C SER A 608 -34.36 -80.85 -7.84
N GLY A 609 -33.81 -80.16 -8.85
CA GLY A 609 -32.58 -79.37 -8.73
C GLY A 609 -32.74 -78.04 -7.97
N PHE A 610 -33.97 -77.59 -7.72
CA PHE A 610 -34.26 -76.39 -6.92
C PHE A 610 -34.57 -76.69 -5.45
N MET A 611 -34.54 -77.96 -5.04
CA MET A 611 -34.67 -78.34 -3.64
C MET A 611 -33.40 -77.90 -2.89
N PHE A 612 -33.47 -76.83 -2.08
CA PHE A 612 -32.36 -76.40 -1.22
C PHE A 612 -32.16 -77.38 -0.06
N GLN A 613 -31.67 -78.59 -0.38
CA GLN A 613 -31.39 -79.62 0.62
C GLN A 613 -30.23 -79.19 1.53
N ASN A 614 -29.27 -78.41 1.01
CA ASN A 614 -28.15 -77.85 1.76
C ASN A 614 -27.59 -76.54 1.13
N GLN A 615 -26.64 -75.89 1.81
CA GLN A 615 -26.02 -74.63 1.35
C GLN A 615 -25.19 -74.79 0.06
N ILE A 616 -24.69 -76.00 -0.23
CA ILE A 616 -23.92 -76.31 -1.44
C ILE A 616 -24.86 -76.29 -2.65
N ALA A 617 -26.01 -76.94 -2.55
CA ALA A 617 -27.07 -76.92 -3.57
C ALA A 617 -27.54 -75.48 -3.86
N ARG A 618 -27.71 -74.64 -2.81
CA ARG A 618 -28.04 -73.21 -2.99
C ARG A 618 -26.99 -72.46 -3.79
N ARG A 619 -25.69 -72.68 -3.55
CA ARG A 619 -24.60 -72.04 -4.30
C ARG A 619 -24.54 -72.50 -5.76
N GLN A 620 -24.86 -73.77 -6.01
CA GLN A 620 -24.92 -74.30 -7.38
C GLN A 620 -26.07 -73.66 -8.16
N VAL A 621 -27.27 -73.59 -7.58
CA VAL A 621 -28.42 -72.88 -8.18
C VAL A 621 -28.09 -71.40 -8.40
N PHE A 622 -27.45 -70.73 -7.44
CA PHE A 622 -27.02 -69.35 -7.60
C PHE A 622 -26.07 -69.16 -8.79
N LYS A 623 -25.04 -70.00 -8.93
CA LYS A 623 -24.10 -69.94 -10.06
C LYS A 623 -24.79 -70.16 -11.40
N VAL A 624 -25.77 -71.06 -11.46
CA VAL A 624 -26.54 -71.34 -12.68
C VAL A 624 -27.41 -70.14 -13.05
N VAL A 625 -28.17 -69.59 -12.09
CA VAL A 625 -28.99 -68.38 -12.29
C VAL A 625 -28.13 -67.17 -12.66
N GLU A 626 -26.98 -67.00 -11.98
CA GLU A 626 -26.01 -65.95 -12.28
C GLU A 626 -25.43 -66.09 -13.67
N SER A 627 -25.08 -67.30 -14.09
CA SER A 627 -24.58 -67.59 -15.44
C SER A 627 -25.64 -67.26 -16.50
N TYR A 628 -26.89 -67.70 -16.34
CA TYR A 628 -27.96 -67.39 -17.30
C TYR A 628 -28.23 -65.88 -17.39
N ALA A 629 -28.38 -65.21 -16.26
CA ALA A 629 -28.60 -63.77 -16.22
C ALA A 629 -27.43 -62.99 -16.86
N THR A 630 -26.20 -63.33 -16.51
CA THR A 630 -25.00 -62.64 -17.02
C THR A 630 -24.83 -62.88 -18.52
N GLN A 631 -25.03 -64.12 -18.99
CA GLN A 631 -24.92 -64.45 -20.41
C GLN A 631 -26.01 -63.76 -21.23
N TYR A 632 -27.25 -63.75 -20.75
CA TYR A 632 -28.37 -63.08 -21.42
C TYR A 632 -28.14 -61.58 -21.51
N MET A 633 -27.83 -60.92 -20.40
CA MET A 633 -27.62 -59.47 -20.36
C MET A 633 -26.42 -59.04 -21.21
N ARG A 634 -25.37 -59.86 -21.27
CA ARG A 634 -24.24 -59.67 -22.19
C ARG A 634 -24.63 -59.86 -23.66
N ARG A 635 -25.38 -60.92 -23.98
CA ARG A 635 -25.72 -61.30 -25.37
C ARG A 635 -26.76 -60.38 -25.99
N GLU A 636 -27.78 -60.00 -25.25
CA GLU A 636 -28.87 -59.17 -25.77
C GLU A 636 -28.57 -57.67 -25.64
N PHE A 637 -28.02 -57.25 -24.49
CA PHE A 637 -27.92 -55.83 -24.15
C PHE A 637 -26.48 -55.32 -24.01
N GLY A 638 -25.48 -56.21 -24.04
CA GLY A 638 -24.08 -55.84 -23.82
C GLY A 638 -23.77 -55.38 -22.39
N LEU A 639 -24.64 -55.70 -21.43
CA LEU A 639 -24.55 -55.20 -20.05
C LEU A 639 -23.87 -56.19 -19.10
N MET A 640 -23.07 -55.67 -18.18
CA MET A 640 -22.54 -56.40 -17.02
C MET A 640 -23.53 -56.29 -15.88
N VAL A 641 -24.08 -57.44 -15.46
CA VAL A 641 -25.00 -57.50 -14.31
C VAL A 641 -24.39 -58.28 -13.16
N HIS A 642 -24.79 -57.93 -11.96
CA HIS A 642 -24.46 -58.68 -10.75
C HIS A 642 -25.72 -59.00 -9.98
N LEU A 643 -25.87 -60.27 -9.59
CA LEU A 643 -27.00 -60.76 -8.81
C LEU A 643 -26.61 -60.87 -7.34
N THR A 644 -27.51 -60.47 -6.45
CA THR A 644 -27.33 -60.58 -4.99
C THR A 644 -28.62 -61.09 -4.34
N ASN A 645 -28.53 -61.58 -3.10
CA ASN A 645 -29.69 -61.95 -2.27
C ASN A 645 -30.70 -62.93 -2.88
N LEU A 646 -30.24 -63.90 -3.69
CA LEU A 646 -31.13 -64.90 -4.28
C LEU A 646 -31.69 -65.86 -3.20
N ASP A 647 -33.02 -65.99 -3.16
CA ASP A 647 -33.79 -66.83 -2.27
C ASP A 647 -35.01 -67.45 -2.98
N ARG A 648 -35.69 -68.41 -2.34
CA ARG A 648 -36.91 -69.06 -2.89
C ARG A 648 -38.01 -69.20 -1.84
N ASN A 649 -39.26 -69.22 -2.29
CA ASN A 649 -40.40 -69.57 -1.43
C ASN A 649 -40.34 -71.04 -0.96
N THR A 650 -40.79 -71.30 0.27
CA THR A 650 -40.91 -72.67 0.81
C THR A 650 -42.14 -73.36 0.24
N THR A 651 -41.98 -74.58 -0.27
CA THR A 651 -43.08 -75.41 -0.82
C THR A 651 -43.96 -75.97 0.31
N GLU A 652 -45.24 -76.23 0.08
CA GLU A 652 -46.19 -76.91 0.97
C GLU A 652 -45.78 -78.35 1.22
N ALA A 653 -45.14 -79.03 0.27
CA ALA A 653 -44.50 -80.33 0.52
C ALA A 653 -43.44 -80.21 1.65
N GLU A 654 -42.59 -79.18 1.60
CA GLU A 654 -41.60 -78.91 2.65
C GLU A 654 -42.25 -78.42 3.95
N ARG A 655 -43.32 -77.62 3.90
CA ARG A 655 -44.09 -77.22 5.09
C ARG A 655 -44.78 -78.42 5.75
N SER A 656 -45.35 -79.31 4.96
CA SER A 656 -46.02 -80.54 5.43
C SER A 656 -45.01 -81.51 6.00
N HIS A 657 -43.84 -81.65 5.36
CA HIS A 657 -42.74 -82.47 5.87
C HIS A 657 -42.15 -81.89 7.17
N ARG A 658 -41.97 -80.56 7.27
CA ARG A 658 -41.60 -79.91 8.55
C ARG A 658 -42.69 -80.05 9.62
N GLY A 659 -43.96 -79.99 9.23
CA GLY A 659 -45.09 -80.24 10.14
C GLY A 659 -45.07 -81.66 10.70
N LEU A 660 -44.92 -82.66 9.83
CA LEU A 660 -44.78 -84.07 10.19
C LEU A 660 -43.55 -84.33 11.08
N LEU A 661 -42.40 -83.76 10.72
CA LEU A 661 -41.20 -83.86 11.55
C LEU A 661 -41.40 -83.20 12.92
N GLY A 662 -42.04 -82.03 12.97
CA GLY A 662 -42.39 -81.36 14.22
C GLY A 662 -43.37 -82.18 15.08
N ASP A 663 -44.32 -82.88 14.47
CA ASP A 663 -45.27 -83.74 15.16
C ASP A 663 -44.63 -85.06 15.63
N ILE A 664 -43.71 -85.63 14.85
CA ILE A 664 -42.91 -86.80 15.25
C ILE A 664 -41.97 -86.42 16.40
N GLU A 665 -41.31 -85.26 16.35
CA GLU A 665 -40.47 -84.76 17.44
C GLU A 665 -41.29 -84.54 18.71
N LYS A 666 -42.47 -83.92 18.61
CA LYS A 666 -43.39 -83.75 19.76
C LYS A 666 -43.82 -85.10 20.35
N ARG A 667 -44.15 -86.09 19.52
CA ARG A 667 -44.51 -87.44 19.99
C ARG A 667 -43.34 -88.14 20.68
N LYS A 668 -42.16 -88.16 20.07
CA LYS A 668 -40.95 -88.74 20.67
C LYS A 668 -40.57 -88.06 21.98
N LEU A 669 -40.74 -86.73 22.08
CA LEU A 669 -40.49 -85.99 23.31
C LEU A 669 -41.49 -86.35 24.42
N ASN A 670 -42.77 -86.55 24.06
CA ASN A 670 -43.79 -86.96 25.01
C ASN A 670 -43.59 -88.41 25.48
N ASP A 671 -43.29 -89.34 24.57
CA ASP A 671 -43.03 -90.75 24.89
C ASP A 671 -41.80 -90.89 25.80
N ALA A 672 -40.72 -90.14 25.52
CA ALA A 672 -39.53 -90.10 26.36
C ALA A 672 -39.83 -89.53 27.77
N ARG A 673 -40.76 -88.57 27.86
CA ARG A 673 -41.18 -88.00 29.15
C ARG A 673 -41.98 -89.00 29.98
N GLU A 674 -42.92 -89.72 29.38
CA GLU A 674 -43.67 -90.79 30.07
C GLU A 674 -42.74 -91.91 30.53
N GLN A 675 -41.82 -92.38 29.68
CA GLN A 675 -40.84 -93.41 30.04
C GLN A 675 -39.92 -92.96 31.19
N GLY A 676 -39.49 -91.70 31.19
CA GLY A 676 -38.70 -91.13 32.28
C GLY A 676 -39.45 -91.06 33.62
N GLU A 677 -40.74 -90.70 33.60
CA GLU A 677 -41.58 -90.69 34.82
C GLU A 677 -41.78 -92.10 35.39
N ASP A 678 -41.99 -93.10 34.53
CA ASP A 678 -42.17 -94.50 34.92
C ASP A 678 -40.90 -95.10 35.55
N LEU A 679 -39.72 -94.82 34.97
CA LEU A 679 -38.43 -95.23 35.51
C LEU A 679 -38.16 -94.57 36.86
N MET A 680 -38.45 -93.27 37.01
CA MET A 680 -38.33 -92.57 38.30
C MET A 680 -39.20 -93.21 39.39
N ASN A 681 -40.44 -93.57 39.07
CA ASN A 681 -41.35 -94.23 40.01
C ASN A 681 -40.82 -95.60 40.46
N LYS A 682 -40.27 -96.40 39.53
CA LYS A 682 -39.64 -97.70 39.84
C LYS A 682 -38.41 -97.55 40.73
N ILE A 683 -37.50 -96.62 40.41
CA ILE A 683 -36.32 -96.35 41.24
C ILE A 683 -36.73 -95.95 42.66
N LYS A 684 -37.74 -95.10 42.79
CA LYS A 684 -38.25 -94.64 44.10
C LYS A 684 -38.81 -95.80 44.94
N ALA A 685 -39.54 -96.71 44.31
CA ALA A 685 -40.06 -97.91 44.97
C ALA A 685 -38.93 -98.83 45.44
N LEU A 686 -37.93 -99.07 44.59
CA LEU A 686 -36.77 -99.91 44.93
C LEU A 686 -35.91 -99.30 46.05
N LYS A 687 -35.64 -97.99 46.01
CA LYS A 687 -34.93 -97.29 47.09
C LYS A 687 -35.64 -97.40 48.44
N LYS A 688 -36.98 -97.33 48.45
CA LYS A 688 -37.78 -97.53 49.65
C LYS A 688 -37.66 -98.96 50.17
N ARG A 689 -37.74 -99.98 49.29
CA ARG A 689 -37.53 -101.38 49.67
C ARG A 689 -36.13 -101.62 50.22
N ARG A 690 -35.09 -101.04 49.62
CA ARG A 690 -33.71 -101.07 50.12
C ARG A 690 -33.61 -100.50 51.54
N SER A 691 -34.25 -99.36 51.80
CA SER A 691 -34.18 -98.72 53.13
C SER A 691 -34.81 -99.56 54.24
N LEU A 692 -35.81 -100.38 53.92
CA LEU A 692 -36.43 -101.31 54.87
C LEU A 692 -35.53 -102.52 55.17
N LEU A 693 -34.87 -103.08 54.15
CA LEU A 693 -34.00 -104.25 54.29
C LEU A 693 -32.71 -103.96 55.08
N LEU A 694 -32.17 -102.74 55.01
CA LEU A 694 -30.98 -102.33 55.76
C LEU A 694 -31.14 -102.32 57.30
N LEU A 695 -32.36 -102.50 57.82
CA LEU A 695 -32.64 -102.59 59.27
C LEU A 695 -32.56 -104.02 59.81
N SER A 696 -32.42 -105.05 58.95
CA SER A 696 -32.30 -106.46 59.34
C SER A 696 -30.88 -107.00 59.06
N PRO A 697 -30.19 -107.66 60.01
CA PRO A 697 -28.75 -107.96 59.87
C PRO A 697 -28.38 -109.16 58.98
N ASP A 698 -29.33 -110.00 58.54
CA ASP A 698 -29.04 -111.31 57.93
C ASP A 698 -29.22 -111.41 56.39
N ASP A 699 -29.75 -110.38 55.70
CA ASP A 699 -30.01 -110.43 54.24
C ASP A 699 -29.15 -109.45 53.42
N LYS A 700 -27.82 -109.63 53.46
CA LYS A 700 -26.88 -108.80 52.67
C LYS A 700 -27.00 -108.99 51.16
N GLU A 701 -27.37 -110.19 50.70
CA GLU A 701 -27.44 -110.53 49.27
C GLU A 701 -28.60 -109.80 48.57
N GLU A 702 -29.77 -109.72 49.20
CA GLU A 702 -30.94 -109.03 48.64
C GLU A 702 -30.71 -107.51 48.52
N VAL A 703 -29.94 -106.91 49.44
CA VAL A 703 -29.58 -105.48 49.39
C VAL A 703 -28.63 -105.19 48.21
N GLU A 704 -27.74 -106.12 47.88
CA GLU A 704 -26.78 -105.96 46.78
C GLU A 704 -27.47 -106.09 45.41
N GLU A 705 -28.41 -107.02 45.26
CA GLU A 705 -29.28 -107.12 44.07
C GLU A 705 -30.13 -105.86 43.86
N LEU A 706 -30.70 -105.32 44.94
CA LEU A 706 -31.46 -104.06 44.89
C LEU A 706 -30.59 -102.88 44.47
N ASN A 707 -29.35 -102.79 44.93
CA ASN A 707 -28.43 -101.72 44.53
C ASN A 707 -28.07 -101.80 43.05
N ASN A 708 -27.80 -102.99 42.51
CA ASN A 708 -27.54 -103.17 41.09
C ASN A 708 -28.76 -102.80 40.24
N SER A 709 -29.96 -103.19 40.67
CA SER A 709 -31.20 -102.86 39.97
C SER A 709 -31.47 -101.36 39.94
N ILE A 710 -31.24 -100.65 41.06
CA ILE A 710 -31.36 -99.19 41.13
C ILE A 710 -30.33 -98.53 40.20
N ARG A 711 -29.08 -98.97 40.21
CA ARG A 711 -28.01 -98.39 39.37
C ARG A 711 -28.33 -98.51 37.88
N ILE A 712 -28.78 -99.69 37.43
CA ILE A 712 -29.14 -99.91 36.01
C ILE A 712 -30.27 -98.97 35.59
N LEU A 713 -31.31 -98.84 36.42
CA LEU A 713 -32.44 -97.97 36.10
C LEU A 713 -32.06 -96.48 36.17
N GLU A 714 -31.14 -96.08 37.05
CA GLU A 714 -30.61 -94.71 37.10
C GLU A 714 -29.79 -94.37 35.85
N GLU A 715 -28.95 -95.29 35.36
CA GLU A 715 -28.23 -95.12 34.09
C GLU A 715 -29.19 -95.04 32.89
N GLU A 716 -30.25 -95.84 32.89
CA GLU A 716 -31.28 -95.82 31.85
C GLU A 716 -32.07 -94.50 31.87
N LEU A 717 -32.44 -94.01 33.05
CA LEU A 717 -33.09 -92.70 33.21
C LEU A 717 -32.20 -91.56 32.71
N ASP A 718 -30.92 -91.55 33.07
CA ASP A 718 -29.96 -90.52 32.63
C ASP A 718 -29.78 -90.48 31.11
N SER A 719 -29.88 -91.64 30.44
CA SER A 719 -29.82 -91.74 28.98
C SER A 719 -31.03 -91.11 28.28
N ILE A 720 -32.18 -91.06 28.95
CA ILE A 720 -33.44 -90.50 28.44
C ILE A 720 -33.57 -89.01 28.80
N THR A 721 -33.10 -88.58 29.98
CA THR A 721 -33.27 -87.20 30.48
C THR A 721 -32.10 -86.25 30.20
N SER A 722 -30.93 -86.72 29.78
CA SER A 722 -29.83 -85.83 29.36
C SER A 722 -30.17 -85.10 28.06
N PRO A 723 -30.15 -83.75 28.00
CA PRO A 723 -30.50 -82.99 26.81
C PRO A 723 -29.36 -83.06 25.77
N ARG A 724 -29.28 -84.17 25.04
CA ARG A 724 -28.53 -84.29 23.78
C ARG A 724 -29.38 -83.96 22.54
N PHE A 725 -30.52 -83.29 22.73
CA PHE A 725 -31.27 -82.68 21.63
C PHE A 725 -30.69 -81.31 21.25
N GLY A 726 -29.42 -81.31 20.85
CA GLY A 726 -28.88 -80.27 19.99
C GLY A 726 -29.32 -80.55 18.55
N ARG A 727 -29.97 -79.57 17.91
CA ARG A 727 -30.50 -79.58 16.52
C ARG A 727 -29.55 -80.06 15.41
N HIS A 728 -28.32 -80.45 15.71
CA HIS A 728 -27.26 -80.67 14.73
C HIS A 728 -26.86 -82.12 14.43
N HIS A 729 -27.33 -83.13 15.18
CA HIS A 729 -26.86 -84.52 14.95
C HIS A 729 -27.84 -85.45 14.23
N LEU A 730 -29.13 -85.14 14.14
CA LEU A 730 -30.10 -85.98 13.41
C LEU A 730 -30.03 -85.80 11.88
N ALA A 731 -29.60 -84.62 11.39
CA ALA A 731 -29.34 -84.43 9.96
C ALA A 731 -28.15 -85.29 9.48
N ALA A 732 -27.09 -85.38 10.29
CA ALA A 732 -25.90 -86.17 9.96
C ALA A 732 -26.13 -87.68 10.03
N ALA A 733 -27.01 -88.17 10.91
CA ALA A 733 -27.32 -89.60 11.00
C ALA A 733 -28.25 -90.09 9.88
N LEU A 734 -29.14 -89.22 9.36
CA LEU A 734 -29.99 -89.52 8.21
C LEU A 734 -29.26 -89.38 6.86
N GLU A 735 -28.20 -88.56 6.78
CA GLU A 735 -27.28 -88.54 5.62
C GLU A 735 -26.49 -89.85 5.44
N SER A 736 -26.33 -90.65 6.51
CA SER A 736 -25.61 -91.93 6.46
C SER A 736 -26.46 -93.17 6.09
N GLN A 737 -27.76 -93.00 5.78
CA GLN A 737 -28.68 -94.13 5.51
C GLN A 737 -29.44 -94.04 4.18
N LEU A 738 -28.98 -93.24 3.22
CA LEU A 738 -29.44 -93.31 1.83
C LEU A 738 -28.47 -94.18 1.00
N PRO A 739 -28.95 -95.13 0.18
CA PRO A 739 -28.11 -96.06 -0.57
C PRO A 739 -27.20 -95.38 -1.61
N ASP A 740 -25.94 -95.83 -1.67
CA ASP A 740 -24.93 -95.52 -2.68
C ASP A 740 -25.33 -96.10 -4.06
N ASP A 741 -26.27 -95.50 -4.77
CA ASP A 741 -26.53 -95.82 -6.18
C ASP A 741 -26.96 -94.58 -6.98
N LEU A 742 -25.98 -93.74 -7.31
CA LEU A 742 -26.00 -92.92 -8.52
C LEU A 742 -24.62 -93.01 -9.20
N PRO A 743 -24.55 -93.30 -10.51
CA PRO A 743 -23.31 -93.64 -11.19
C PRO A 743 -22.35 -92.45 -11.28
N ARG A 744 -21.07 -92.74 -11.03
CA ARG A 744 -19.94 -91.82 -11.19
C ARG A 744 -19.74 -91.45 -12.66
N GLU A 745 -19.38 -90.19 -12.91
CA GLU A 745 -19.03 -89.67 -14.22
C GLU A 745 -17.88 -90.46 -14.87
N GLY A 746 -18.16 -91.05 -16.04
CA GLY A 746 -17.14 -91.45 -17.01
C GLY A 746 -17.11 -92.93 -17.42
N GLU A 747 -17.97 -93.33 -18.38
CA GLU A 747 -17.57 -94.25 -19.46
C GLU A 747 -18.56 -94.20 -20.65
N ALA A 748 -17.96 -94.09 -21.84
CA ALA A 748 -18.43 -94.06 -23.23
C ALA A 748 -19.87 -94.51 -23.60
N ASN A 749 -20.49 -93.79 -24.55
CA ASN A 749 -20.61 -94.34 -25.92
C ASN A 749 -20.83 -93.27 -27.01
N HIS A 750 -19.91 -93.33 -27.97
CA HIS A 750 -20.09 -92.92 -29.36
C HIS A 750 -21.41 -93.49 -29.93
N VAL A 751 -22.19 -92.66 -30.61
CA VAL A 751 -22.95 -93.09 -31.78
C VAL A 751 -22.56 -92.18 -32.93
N SER A 752 -21.51 -92.60 -33.63
CA SER A 752 -21.21 -92.19 -35.00
C SER A 752 -22.21 -92.85 -35.93
N VAL A 753 -22.94 -92.05 -36.70
CA VAL A 753 -23.56 -92.49 -37.96
C VAL A 753 -22.75 -91.80 -39.07
N GLN A 754 -21.96 -92.60 -39.79
CA GLN A 754 -21.38 -92.22 -41.08
C GLN A 754 -22.41 -92.47 -42.18
N TYR A 755 -22.53 -91.53 -43.12
CA TYR A 755 -22.71 -91.85 -44.53
C TYR A 755 -21.82 -90.92 -45.35
N GLU A 756 -21.04 -91.55 -46.23
CA GLU A 756 -20.18 -90.98 -47.27
C GLU A 756 -20.98 -90.18 -48.31
N LEU A 757 -20.33 -89.22 -48.96
CA LEU A 757 -20.25 -89.12 -50.44
C LEU A 757 -19.37 -87.92 -50.87
N ASP A 758 -18.23 -88.27 -51.47
CA ASP A 758 -17.58 -87.69 -52.66
C ASP A 758 -17.76 -86.20 -53.02
N ALA A 759 -16.64 -85.48 -53.16
CA ALA A 759 -16.01 -85.22 -54.48
C ALA A 759 -15.07 -83.99 -54.43
N GLU A 760 -13.83 -84.24 -54.82
CA GLU A 760 -12.94 -83.41 -55.66
C GLU A 760 -13.10 -81.88 -55.70
N ALA A 761 -12.02 -81.15 -55.37
CA ALA A 761 -11.18 -80.47 -56.37
C ALA A 761 -10.15 -79.52 -55.71
N LYS A 762 -8.86 -79.81 -55.92
CA LYS A 762 -7.86 -78.76 -56.14
C LYS A 762 -8.06 -78.22 -57.56
N PRO A 763 -7.77 -76.93 -57.81
CA PRO A 763 -6.51 -76.59 -58.49
C PRO A 763 -5.80 -75.44 -57.75
N GLN A 764 -4.49 -75.48 -57.51
CA GLN A 764 -3.43 -75.09 -58.45
C GLN A 764 -3.62 -73.73 -59.14
N LEU A 765 -2.65 -72.83 -58.89
CA LEU A 765 -2.04 -71.86 -59.81
C LEU A 765 -2.93 -70.73 -60.32
N THR A 766 -2.64 -69.46 -59.99
CA THR A 766 -1.78 -68.54 -60.77
C THR A 766 -1.80 -67.11 -60.17
N GLU A 767 -0.67 -66.42 -60.36
CA GLU A 767 -0.32 -65.02 -60.06
C GLU A 767 0.03 -64.61 -58.62
#